data_AF-A0A2V9B6B8-F1
#
_entry.id   AF-A0A2V9B6B8-F1
#
_cell.length_a   1.000
_cell.length_b   1.000
_cell.length_c   1.000
_cell.angle_alpha   90.00
_cell.angle_beta   90.00
_cell.angle_gamma   90.00
#
_symmetry.space_group_name_H-M   'P 1'
#
loop_
_entity.id
_entity.type
_entity.pdbx_description
1 polymer ?
#
loop_
_entity_poly.entity_id
_entity_poly.type
_entity_poly.pdbx_seq_one_letter_code
_entity_poly.pdbx_strand_id
1 'polypeptide(L)'
;MRKFSKGAQGKKNLPALATSTIIAAICSLLISSSAFAQGRGSNSSSSHESERAAQVRALNNSVLQLHGQMQENASGAAATRGQAATVLAQRAAALQALIQEDPHAALSFAFSPELLADLAAKFPGSAALLEQHGTWQGTVEVSVSDDLVHKVSKTTVKLQAGSQKVGVHFDGVEPATLKSGDLLSVSGVLAGTTMAAENGTAQSTTLPAATCSTTGDQKTVVLLVNLPGSPLPATVTTQGVQSVFFGTSGPSVDGYLRETSYGATSASGDVFGPFTLTGSYASCSTSQMETDAIAAATAAGVNFQNYSRVVLVFSDTLGCGWSGMATVGCSTLSLPTGSVTASSSFLEANSANVQVATHEIGHNLGLRHAQSRDFGTEVLGSLGAAGTLYEYGNEFSTMGNWTPGQYAAPHKAEVLNWLAQGSDYQIVQSSGSFTLAPMESGGGSLKALKVQRGTGNAGYYLWVEYRQPVGNYDTTYYTAQPYAGASINYEDPTTGAYTQLLDFTPESDISNGEGSDFGDPALVAGRTWKDPYSDLSLSVTSATSTGLFVSVSYSGAGACSHTNPTLVLTPLDPSIYAGQSAAYSVSLTNNGAAACSPSSFTLSSTEPSGWSTSFPQSNVTVNPGQSSSFTMSKGSPSGTAPGTYGVNISAANNSLGQSATANATVMTAPTLAAALSISGTNFTRPGTVSIAAAVTNGGTPVSGAAVTFTLRLPNGSTATQSATTNASGVATWNYKLNQRAPAGTYSVSAQAALSTGSKKLAPTQTVSSNEGTFTVQ
;
A
#
# COMPACT_ATOMS: atom_id res chain seq x y z
N MET A 1 49.45 22.16 -38.00
CA MET A 1 50.86 22.36 -37.61
C MET A 1 51.34 21.10 -36.89
N ARG A 2 52.45 20.53 -37.40
CA ARG A 2 53.34 19.39 -37.00
C ARG A 2 53.16 18.80 -35.56
N LYS A 3 53.27 17.48 -35.30
CA LYS A 3 54.21 16.44 -35.81
C LYS A 3 53.66 14.97 -35.76
N PHE A 4 54.00 14.20 -36.81
CA PHE A 4 54.51 12.81 -36.94
C PHE A 4 54.32 11.76 -35.80
N SER A 5 54.32 10.43 -35.99
CA SER A 5 54.17 9.42 -37.08
C SER A 5 54.54 8.04 -36.47
N LYS A 6 54.11 6.95 -37.13
CA LYS A 6 54.40 5.49 -36.98
C LYS A 6 53.28 4.71 -36.26
N GLY A 7 52.64 3.67 -36.80
CA GLY A 7 53.00 2.68 -37.83
C GLY A 7 52.86 1.29 -37.18
N ALA A 8 51.73 0.58 -37.33
CA ALA A 8 51.43 -0.46 -38.31
C ALA A 8 51.76 -1.91 -37.85
N GLN A 9 50.87 -2.84 -38.27
CA GLN A 9 50.90 -4.32 -38.21
C GLN A 9 50.35 -4.99 -36.93
N GLY A 10 49.52 -6.04 -36.97
CA GLY A 10 49.01 -6.86 -38.08
C GLY A 10 47.88 -7.81 -37.63
N LYS A 11 47.07 -8.26 -38.60
CA LYS A 11 46.00 -9.27 -38.47
C LYS A 11 46.56 -10.70 -38.38
N LYS A 12 45.87 -11.62 -37.68
CA LYS A 12 45.54 -13.00 -38.14
C LYS A 12 44.70 -13.83 -37.13
N ASN A 13 43.46 -14.12 -37.53
CA ASN A 13 42.74 -15.42 -37.61
C ASN A 13 42.74 -16.49 -36.48
N LEU A 14 41.50 -16.79 -35.99
CA LEU A 14 40.81 -18.10 -35.80
C LEU A 14 41.36 -19.14 -34.78
N PRO A 15 40.61 -20.17 -34.29
CA PRO A 15 39.20 -20.58 -34.52
C PRO A 15 38.38 -20.99 -33.26
N ALA A 16 37.12 -21.40 -33.50
CA ALA A 16 36.20 -22.05 -32.57
C ALA A 16 36.46 -23.56 -32.41
N LEU A 17 36.06 -24.14 -31.26
CA LEU A 17 35.74 -25.57 -31.08
C LEU A 17 34.87 -25.79 -29.84
N ALA A 18 33.85 -26.65 -29.99
CA ALA A 18 32.92 -27.10 -28.97
C ALA A 18 33.37 -28.45 -28.36
N THR A 19 33.01 -28.74 -27.09
CA THR A 19 32.27 -29.95 -26.62
C THR A 19 32.33 -30.17 -25.08
N SER A 20 31.13 -30.34 -24.48
CA SER A 20 30.65 -31.35 -23.50
C SER A 20 31.23 -31.60 -22.07
N THR A 21 30.27 -31.57 -21.12
CA THR A 21 29.94 -32.50 -19.99
C THR A 21 30.59 -32.41 -18.57
N ILE A 22 29.72 -32.05 -17.59
CA ILE A 22 29.32 -32.80 -16.35
C ILE A 22 30.07 -32.61 -14.98
N ILE A 23 29.27 -32.20 -13.96
CA ILE A 23 29.28 -32.42 -12.48
C ILE A 23 30.00 -31.45 -11.49
N ALA A 24 29.14 -30.81 -10.68
CA ALA A 24 29.17 -30.42 -9.25
C ALA A 24 30.27 -29.51 -8.65
N ALA A 25 29.87 -28.37 -8.06
CA ALA A 25 29.68 -28.20 -6.60
C ALA A 25 29.51 -26.71 -6.20
N ILE A 26 28.43 -26.47 -5.43
CA ILE A 26 28.24 -25.58 -4.26
C ILE A 26 29.26 -24.45 -3.98
N CYS A 27 28.70 -23.29 -3.58
CA CYS A 27 29.28 -22.08 -2.96
C CYS A 27 29.72 -20.95 -3.91
N SER A 28 28.94 -19.86 -3.92
CA SER A 28 29.42 -18.48 -3.70
C SER A 28 28.22 -17.52 -3.57
N LEU A 29 27.80 -17.28 -2.33
CA LEU A 29 27.07 -16.09 -1.91
C LEU A 29 28.13 -15.11 -1.41
N LEU A 30 28.17 -13.89 -1.97
CA LEU A 30 28.67 -12.62 -1.40
C LEU A 30 29.01 -11.68 -2.56
N ILE A 31 28.23 -10.61 -2.71
CA ILE A 31 28.70 -9.22 -2.85
C ILE A 31 27.51 -8.33 -2.47
N SER A 32 27.71 -7.58 -1.39
CA SER A 32 26.97 -6.37 -1.05
C SER A 32 27.58 -5.18 -1.79
N SER A 33 26.77 -4.34 -2.46
CA SER A 33 27.02 -2.89 -2.55
C SER A 33 25.73 -2.16 -2.92
N SER A 34 25.40 -1.18 -2.10
CA SER A 34 24.39 -0.16 -2.27
C SER A 34 24.74 0.81 -3.40
N ALA A 35 23.79 1.11 -4.27
CA ALA A 35 23.74 2.35 -5.05
C ALA A 35 22.28 2.63 -5.43
N PHE A 36 21.70 3.67 -4.83
CA PHE A 36 20.48 4.30 -5.30
C PHE A 36 20.76 4.99 -6.64
N ALA A 37 19.93 4.74 -7.64
CA ALA A 37 19.77 5.62 -8.80
C ALA A 37 18.36 5.42 -9.38
N GLN A 38 17.52 6.46 -9.32
CA GLN A 38 16.25 6.55 -10.04
C GLN A 38 16.28 7.67 -11.07
N GLY A 39 15.61 7.40 -12.19
CA GLY A 39 14.96 8.35 -13.09
C GLY A 39 15.54 8.39 -14.51
N ARG A 40 14.79 8.37 -15.61
CA ARG A 40 13.37 8.13 -16.00
C ARG A 40 13.39 8.02 -17.54
N GLY A 41 12.42 7.33 -18.18
CA GLY A 41 12.20 7.49 -19.63
C GLY A 41 11.41 6.42 -20.41
N SER A 42 10.09 6.64 -20.53
CA SER A 42 9.16 6.27 -21.63
C SER A 42 8.63 4.83 -21.85
N ASN A 43 7.29 4.76 -21.77
CA ASN A 43 6.29 3.87 -22.40
C ASN A 43 6.75 2.71 -23.30
N SER A 44 6.59 1.49 -22.77
CA SER A 44 5.90 0.40 -23.46
C SER A 44 5.27 -0.55 -22.43
N SER A 45 4.03 -0.95 -22.67
CA SER A 45 3.20 -1.78 -21.78
C SER A 45 3.63 -3.24 -21.75
N SER A 46 4.75 -3.52 -21.08
CA SER A 46 5.03 -4.83 -20.49
C SER A 46 5.36 -4.61 -19.01
N SER A 47 4.43 -4.97 -18.12
CA SER A 47 4.61 -4.94 -16.67
C SER A 47 5.75 -5.88 -16.28
N HIS A 48 6.97 -5.37 -16.23
CA HIS A 48 8.08 -6.13 -15.69
C HIS A 48 7.90 -6.22 -14.17
N GLU A 49 7.79 -7.45 -13.68
CA GLU A 49 7.82 -7.78 -12.25
C GLU A 49 9.05 -7.13 -11.59
N SER A 50 8.87 -6.49 -10.42
CA SER A 50 9.99 -5.90 -9.69
C SER A 50 10.93 -6.98 -9.17
N GLU A 51 12.21 -6.64 -8.92
CA GLU A 51 13.18 -7.58 -8.37
C GLU A 51 12.71 -8.18 -7.03
N ARG A 52 12.04 -7.37 -6.19
CA ARG A 52 11.47 -7.84 -4.91
C ARG A 52 10.29 -8.77 -5.13
N ALA A 53 9.39 -8.46 -6.06
CA ALA A 53 8.28 -9.33 -6.42
C ALA A 53 8.80 -10.71 -6.91
N ALA A 54 9.79 -10.72 -7.81
CA ALA A 54 10.43 -11.93 -8.28
C ALA A 54 11.12 -12.73 -7.15
N GLN A 55 11.75 -12.03 -6.20
CA GLN A 55 12.34 -12.65 -5.02
C GLN A 55 11.28 -13.33 -4.13
N VAL A 56 10.17 -12.65 -3.85
CA VAL A 56 9.06 -13.22 -3.07
C VAL A 56 8.48 -14.43 -3.81
N ARG A 57 8.26 -14.36 -5.13
CA ARG A 57 7.81 -15.50 -5.94
C ARG A 57 8.75 -16.71 -5.82
N ALA A 58 10.06 -16.51 -5.93
CA ALA A 58 11.04 -17.59 -5.80
C ALA A 58 11.03 -18.23 -4.40
N LEU A 59 10.86 -17.41 -3.36
CA LEU A 59 10.74 -17.87 -1.98
C LEU A 59 9.39 -18.58 -1.74
N ASN A 60 8.28 -18.11 -2.33
CA ASN A 60 7.00 -18.81 -2.32
C ASN A 60 7.15 -20.21 -2.90
N ASN A 61 7.77 -20.32 -4.08
CA ASN A 61 8.00 -21.61 -4.74
C ASN A 61 8.87 -22.54 -3.89
N SER A 62 9.89 -22.00 -3.20
CA SER A 62 10.73 -22.76 -2.29
C SER A 62 9.95 -23.29 -1.08
N VAL A 63 9.08 -22.46 -0.49
CA VAL A 63 8.18 -22.88 0.59
C VAL A 63 7.20 -23.95 0.10
N LEU A 64 6.62 -23.79 -1.08
CA LEU A 64 5.69 -24.75 -1.68
C LEU A 64 6.37 -26.09 -2.01
N GLN A 65 7.65 -26.07 -2.39
CA GLN A 65 8.43 -27.29 -2.58
C GLN A 65 8.66 -28.02 -1.25
N LEU A 66 9.04 -27.30 -0.19
CA LEU A 66 9.21 -27.88 1.15
C LEU A 66 7.88 -28.39 1.72
N HIS A 67 6.78 -27.67 1.45
CA HIS A 67 5.43 -28.11 1.74
C HIS A 67 5.11 -29.42 1.02
N GLY A 68 5.40 -29.52 -0.28
CA GLY A 68 5.23 -30.75 -1.06
C GLY A 68 6.02 -31.94 -0.52
N GLN A 69 7.27 -31.72 -0.10
CA GLN A 69 8.06 -32.77 0.56
C GLN A 69 7.40 -33.27 1.85
N MET A 70 6.84 -32.36 2.65
CA MET A 70 6.09 -32.71 3.87
C MET A 70 4.74 -33.37 3.55
N GLN A 71 4.13 -33.08 2.40
CA GLN A 71 2.89 -33.74 1.93
C GLN A 71 3.17 -35.19 1.54
N GLU A 72 4.29 -35.44 0.83
CA GLU A 72 4.60 -36.73 0.24
C GLU A 72 5.29 -37.71 1.20
N ASN A 73 6.11 -37.21 2.14
CA ASN A 73 6.96 -38.06 2.97
C ASN A 73 7.09 -37.56 4.42
N ALA A 74 6.59 -38.36 5.38
CA ALA A 74 6.78 -38.08 6.80
C ALA A 74 8.21 -38.40 7.31
N SER A 75 8.97 -39.22 6.58
CA SER A 75 10.37 -39.54 6.93
C SER A 75 11.30 -38.43 6.43
N GLY A 76 12.10 -37.84 7.34
CA GLY A 76 12.96 -36.69 7.05
C GLY A 76 12.41 -35.32 7.48
N ALA A 77 11.21 -35.28 8.10
CA ALA A 77 10.54 -34.04 8.52
C ALA A 77 11.41 -33.08 9.36
N ALA A 78 12.35 -33.59 10.16
CA ALA A 78 13.25 -32.74 10.94
C ALA A 78 14.20 -31.91 10.06
N ALA A 79 14.76 -32.52 9.00
CA ALA A 79 15.64 -31.83 8.07
C ALA A 79 14.87 -30.79 7.23
N THR A 80 13.69 -31.18 6.73
CA THR A 80 12.81 -30.27 5.97
C THR A 80 12.37 -29.07 6.82
N ARG A 81 12.05 -29.27 8.10
CA ARG A 81 11.74 -28.17 9.03
C ARG A 81 12.94 -27.24 9.26
N GLY A 82 14.16 -27.78 9.33
CA GLY A 82 15.38 -26.97 9.44
C GLY A 82 15.60 -26.08 8.21
N GLN A 83 15.38 -26.62 7.01
CA GLN A 83 15.44 -25.84 5.77
C GLN A 83 14.33 -24.79 5.69
N ALA A 84 13.10 -25.17 6.07
CA ALA A 84 11.94 -24.28 6.07
C ALA A 84 12.14 -23.06 6.97
N ALA A 85 12.81 -23.21 8.12
CA ALA A 85 13.07 -22.08 9.01
C ALA A 85 13.86 -20.95 8.32
N THR A 86 14.90 -21.30 7.57
CA THR A 86 15.71 -20.32 6.82
C THR A 86 14.91 -19.68 5.69
N VAL A 87 14.21 -20.49 4.88
CA VAL A 87 13.44 -19.99 3.74
C VAL A 87 12.27 -19.11 4.19
N LEU A 88 11.55 -19.50 5.24
CA LEU A 88 10.44 -18.71 5.80
C LEU A 88 10.93 -17.39 6.39
N ALA A 89 12.12 -17.36 7.02
CA ALA A 89 12.70 -16.11 7.53
C ALA A 89 13.05 -15.15 6.39
N GLN A 90 13.67 -15.67 5.32
CA GLN A 90 13.98 -14.88 4.12
C GLN A 90 12.71 -14.38 3.44
N ARG A 91 11.68 -15.23 3.33
CA ARG A 91 10.38 -14.87 2.77
C ARG A 91 9.69 -13.80 3.59
N ALA A 92 9.67 -13.92 4.91
CA ALA A 92 9.06 -12.93 5.80
C ALA A 92 9.73 -11.54 5.65
N ALA A 93 11.05 -11.50 5.50
CA ALA A 93 11.78 -10.26 5.25
C ALA A 93 11.50 -9.68 3.85
N ALA A 94 11.51 -10.53 2.81
CA ALA A 94 11.23 -10.11 1.45
C ALA A 94 9.78 -9.63 1.27
N LEU A 95 8.81 -10.30 1.91
CA LEU A 95 7.40 -9.89 1.88
C LEU A 95 7.20 -8.56 2.59
N GLN A 96 7.80 -8.33 3.76
CA GLN A 96 7.78 -7.02 4.42
C GLN A 96 8.36 -5.91 3.54
N ALA A 97 9.46 -6.20 2.85
CA ALA A 97 10.10 -5.26 1.94
C ALA A 97 9.25 -5.00 0.69
N LEU A 98 8.51 -5.99 0.21
CA LEU A 98 7.59 -5.84 -0.92
C LEU A 98 6.33 -5.07 -0.53
N ILE A 99 5.77 -5.29 0.67
CA ILE A 99 4.63 -4.51 1.18
C ILE A 99 4.93 -3.01 1.15
N GLN A 100 6.16 -2.61 1.48
CA GLN A 100 6.55 -1.19 1.46
C GLN A 100 6.72 -0.62 0.04
N GLU A 101 7.05 -1.47 -0.94
CA GLU A 101 7.34 -1.08 -2.32
C GLU A 101 6.09 -1.10 -3.19
N ASP A 102 5.32 -2.19 -3.10
CA ASP A 102 4.13 -2.48 -3.90
C ASP A 102 3.17 -3.36 -3.07
N PRO A 103 2.25 -2.74 -2.31
CA PRO A 103 1.27 -3.46 -1.50
C PRO A 103 0.38 -4.38 -2.33
N HIS A 104 0.05 -3.99 -3.57
CA HIS A 104 -0.76 -4.77 -4.49
C HIS A 104 -0.05 -6.08 -4.85
N ALA A 105 1.21 -5.97 -5.28
CA ALA A 105 2.03 -7.15 -5.56
C ALA A 105 2.17 -8.03 -4.32
N ALA A 106 2.43 -7.44 -3.14
CA ALA A 106 2.52 -8.20 -1.89
C ALA A 106 1.25 -9.00 -1.57
N LEU A 107 0.06 -8.40 -1.72
CA LEU A 107 -1.22 -9.08 -1.55
C LEU A 107 -1.39 -10.22 -2.56
N SER A 108 -0.95 -10.02 -3.81
CA SER A 108 -0.97 -11.07 -4.83
C SER A 108 0.00 -12.24 -4.56
N PHE A 109 0.98 -12.07 -3.67
CA PHE A 109 1.92 -13.14 -3.27
C PHE A 109 1.65 -13.71 -1.87
N ALA A 110 0.72 -13.12 -1.12
CA ALA A 110 0.32 -13.61 0.19
C ALA A 110 -0.36 -14.97 0.03
N PHE A 111 0.06 -15.95 0.82
CA PHE A 111 -0.56 -17.26 0.79
C PHE A 111 -1.98 -17.19 1.33
N SER A 112 -2.86 -18.04 0.79
CA SER A 112 -4.24 -18.15 1.27
C SER A 112 -4.28 -18.56 2.75
N PRO A 113 -5.31 -18.15 3.51
CA PRO A 113 -5.49 -18.55 4.91
C PRO A 113 -5.45 -20.07 5.11
N GLU A 114 -5.98 -20.85 4.15
CA GLU A 114 -5.94 -22.31 4.22
C GLU A 114 -4.53 -22.88 4.05
N LEU A 115 -3.74 -22.34 3.13
CA LEU A 115 -2.34 -22.75 2.96
C LEU A 115 -1.51 -22.34 4.19
N LEU A 116 -1.73 -21.15 4.75
CA LEU A 116 -1.03 -20.69 5.96
C LEU A 116 -1.30 -21.61 7.16
N ALA A 117 -2.55 -22.05 7.35
CA ALA A 117 -2.89 -23.00 8.40
C ALA A 117 -2.16 -24.35 8.22
N ASP A 118 -2.07 -24.86 6.99
CA ASP A 118 -1.37 -26.11 6.69
C ASP A 118 0.16 -25.98 6.84
N LEU A 119 0.73 -24.84 6.42
CA LEU A 119 2.14 -24.50 6.64
C LEU A 119 2.46 -24.43 8.13
N ALA A 120 1.62 -23.77 8.94
CA ALA A 120 1.82 -23.69 10.39
C ALA A 120 1.80 -25.07 11.07
N ALA A 121 0.90 -25.96 10.63
CA ALA A 121 0.84 -27.34 11.14
C ALA A 121 2.10 -28.16 10.78
N LYS A 122 2.64 -27.98 9.57
CA LYS A 122 3.84 -28.70 9.09
C LYS A 122 5.15 -28.12 9.65
N PHE A 123 5.20 -26.81 9.86
CA PHE A 123 6.37 -26.04 10.28
C PHE A 123 6.12 -25.23 11.58
N PRO A 124 5.76 -25.88 12.70
CA PRO A 124 5.31 -25.18 13.91
C PRO A 124 6.37 -24.24 14.52
N GLY A 125 7.66 -24.59 14.42
CA GLY A 125 8.76 -23.74 14.90
C GLY A 125 8.98 -22.46 14.08
N SER A 126 8.35 -22.34 12.91
CA SER A 126 8.43 -21.20 12.01
C SER A 126 7.08 -20.53 11.79
N ALA A 127 6.04 -20.94 12.51
CA ALA A 127 4.69 -20.40 12.34
C ALA A 127 4.62 -18.88 12.56
N ALA A 128 5.46 -18.33 13.45
CA ALA A 128 5.54 -16.88 13.70
C ALA A 128 6.15 -16.07 12.54
N LEU A 129 6.78 -16.74 11.55
CA LEU A 129 7.33 -16.11 10.35
C LEU A 129 6.31 -16.05 9.19
N LEU A 130 5.16 -16.71 9.34
CA LEU A 130 4.09 -16.67 8.37
C LEU A 130 3.30 -15.37 8.51
N GLU A 131 2.83 -14.84 7.37
CA GLU A 131 1.91 -13.72 7.32
C GLU A 131 0.54 -14.10 7.90
N GLN A 132 -0.22 -13.07 8.27
CA GLN A 132 -1.55 -13.21 8.84
C GLN A 132 -2.55 -12.42 8.01
N HIS A 133 -3.67 -13.05 7.67
CA HIS A 133 -4.83 -12.35 7.13
C HIS A 133 -5.75 -11.94 8.26
N GLY A 134 -6.29 -10.74 8.21
CA GLY A 134 -7.16 -10.29 9.28
C GLY A 134 -7.70 -8.89 9.10
N THR A 135 -8.31 -8.41 10.17
CA THR A 135 -8.74 -7.02 10.33
C THR A 135 -8.19 -6.50 11.65
N TRP A 136 -7.52 -5.36 11.60
CA TRP A 136 -6.95 -4.69 12.75
C TRP A 136 -7.65 -3.35 12.95
N GLN A 137 -7.73 -2.93 14.20
CA GLN A 137 -8.31 -1.64 14.57
C GLN A 137 -7.46 -0.99 15.65
N GLY A 138 -7.31 0.33 15.56
CA GLY A 138 -6.50 1.11 16.49
C GLY A 138 -6.41 2.58 16.08
N THR A 139 -5.86 3.40 16.98
CA THR A 139 -5.52 4.78 16.65
C THR A 139 -4.33 4.83 15.71
N VAL A 140 -4.32 5.77 14.77
CA VAL A 140 -3.21 5.95 13.84
C VAL A 140 -2.32 7.14 14.19
N GLU A 141 -1.05 7.02 13.84
CA GLU A 141 -0.10 8.11 13.67
C GLU A 141 0.14 8.24 12.17
N VAL A 142 -0.18 9.41 11.62
CA VAL A 142 0.09 9.78 10.24
C VAL A 142 1.17 10.85 10.26
N SER A 143 2.25 10.62 9.54
CA SER A 143 3.35 11.57 9.44
C SER A 143 3.79 11.75 8.00
N VAL A 144 4.26 12.95 7.69
CA VAL A 144 4.85 13.30 6.39
C VAL A 144 6.29 13.73 6.65
N SER A 145 7.21 13.25 5.81
CA SER A 145 8.61 13.67 5.80
C SER A 145 8.97 14.26 4.45
N ASP A 146 9.60 15.42 4.47
CA ASP A 146 9.63 16.34 3.33
C ASP A 146 11.06 16.69 2.95
N ASP A 147 11.52 16.06 1.88
CA ASP A 147 12.78 16.40 1.21
C ASP A 147 12.52 17.53 0.22
N LEU A 148 12.54 18.72 0.79
CA LEU A 148 12.21 19.96 0.10
C LEU A 148 13.32 20.33 -0.91
N VAL A 149 14.53 19.78 -0.75
CA VAL A 149 15.65 19.97 -1.70
C VAL A 149 15.39 19.20 -2.99
N HIS A 150 14.93 17.95 -2.88
CA HIS A 150 14.67 17.10 -4.05
C HIS A 150 13.20 17.09 -4.50
N LYS A 151 12.33 17.89 -3.85
CA LYS A 151 10.88 17.94 -4.08
C LYS A 151 10.24 16.54 -3.99
N VAL A 152 10.62 15.75 -2.98
CA VAL A 152 10.00 14.46 -2.69
C VAL A 152 9.44 14.43 -1.27
N SER A 153 8.36 13.68 -1.08
CA SER A 153 7.72 13.50 0.22
C SER A 153 7.46 12.02 0.48
N LYS A 154 7.32 11.68 1.75
CA LYS A 154 6.90 10.34 2.16
C LYS A 154 5.89 10.44 3.28
N THR A 155 4.67 9.97 3.01
CA THR A 155 3.67 9.72 4.04
C THR A 155 3.90 8.36 4.67
N THR A 156 3.83 8.29 6.00
CA THR A 156 3.86 7.04 6.77
C THR A 156 2.63 6.96 7.66
N VAL A 157 1.93 5.82 7.60
CA VAL A 157 0.78 5.51 8.46
C VAL A 157 1.18 4.37 9.41
N LYS A 158 1.08 4.60 10.71
CA LYS A 158 1.32 3.59 11.75
C LYS A 158 0.05 3.39 12.56
N LEU A 159 -0.42 2.15 12.62
CA LEU A 159 -1.56 1.73 13.42
C LEU A 159 -1.10 1.20 14.79
N GLN A 160 -1.69 1.68 15.87
CA GLN A 160 -1.53 1.07 17.20
C GLN A 160 -2.53 -0.09 17.36
N ALA A 161 -2.13 -1.30 16.96
CA ALA A 161 -2.93 -2.52 17.08
C ALA A 161 -2.61 -3.24 18.40
N GLY A 162 -3.40 -2.97 19.45
CA GLY A 162 -3.12 -3.48 20.79
C GLY A 162 -1.79 -2.93 21.32
N SER A 163 -0.83 -3.80 21.66
CA SER A 163 0.51 -3.39 22.10
C SER A 163 1.51 -3.18 20.95
N GLN A 164 1.14 -3.51 19.71
CA GLN A 164 2.04 -3.45 18.56
C GLN A 164 1.77 -2.21 17.70
N LYS A 165 2.85 -1.56 17.24
CA LYS A 165 2.78 -0.58 16.15
C LYS A 165 2.97 -1.30 14.82
N VAL A 166 2.04 -1.11 13.90
CA VAL A 166 2.03 -1.72 12.58
C VAL A 166 2.13 -0.65 11.51
N GLY A 167 3.11 -0.72 10.62
CA GLY A 167 3.17 0.13 9.43
C GLY A 167 2.13 -0.33 8.41
N VAL A 168 1.26 0.58 7.97
CA VAL A 168 0.15 0.26 7.06
C VAL A 168 0.45 0.85 5.69
N HIS A 169 0.36 0.02 4.66
CA HIS A 169 0.55 0.39 3.26
C HIS A 169 -0.69 -0.01 2.46
N PHE A 170 -1.43 0.97 1.93
CA PHE A 170 -2.68 0.73 1.22
C PHE A 170 -2.45 0.26 -0.22
N ASP A 171 -3.11 -0.82 -0.60
CA ASP A 171 -3.33 -1.19 -2.01
C ASP A 171 -4.44 -0.27 -2.56
N GLY A 172 -4.03 0.78 -3.27
CA GLY A 172 -4.94 1.80 -3.79
C GLY A 172 -5.10 3.00 -2.87
N VAL A 173 -6.34 3.46 -2.67
CA VAL A 173 -6.64 4.77 -2.08
C VAL A 173 -6.67 4.68 -0.55
N GLU A 174 -5.74 5.39 0.10
CA GLU A 174 -5.78 5.66 1.55
C GLU A 174 -7.12 6.32 1.93
N PRO A 175 -7.75 5.98 3.07
CA PRO A 175 -8.98 6.64 3.52
C PRO A 175 -8.85 8.17 3.47
N ALA A 176 -9.78 8.82 2.77
CA ALA A 176 -9.77 10.26 2.60
C ALA A 176 -9.72 10.95 3.98
N THR A 177 -8.88 11.99 4.09
CA THR A 177 -8.71 12.82 5.30
C THR A 177 -8.11 12.12 6.53
N LEU A 178 -7.53 10.92 6.37
CA LEU A 178 -6.84 10.21 7.46
C LEU A 178 -5.75 11.09 8.08
N LYS A 179 -5.84 11.28 9.40
CA LYS A 179 -4.87 12.03 10.22
C LYS A 179 -4.56 11.29 11.51
N SER A 180 -3.50 11.72 12.17
CA SER A 180 -3.13 11.25 13.50
C SER A 180 -4.29 11.37 14.48
N GLY A 181 -4.41 10.39 15.38
CA GLY A 181 -5.48 10.30 16.36
C GLY A 181 -6.77 9.66 15.84
N ASP A 182 -6.99 9.58 14.53
CA ASP A 182 -8.16 8.89 13.97
C ASP A 182 -8.12 7.38 14.32
N LEU A 183 -9.31 6.77 14.40
CA LEU A 183 -9.47 5.33 14.55
C LEU A 183 -9.53 4.69 13.16
N LEU A 184 -8.54 3.88 12.82
CA LEU A 184 -8.51 3.14 11.55
C LEU A 184 -8.91 1.69 11.80
N SER A 185 -9.87 1.20 11.01
CA SER A 185 -10.12 -0.23 10.84
C SER A 185 -9.66 -0.66 9.46
N VAL A 186 -8.75 -1.62 9.39
CA VAL A 186 -8.04 -2.00 8.16
C VAL A 186 -8.00 -3.52 8.02
N SER A 187 -8.28 -4.01 6.81
CA SER A 187 -8.22 -5.42 6.46
C SER A 187 -7.09 -5.66 5.47
N GLY A 188 -6.39 -6.78 5.60
CA GLY A 188 -5.32 -7.15 4.68
C GLY A 188 -4.37 -8.20 5.25
N VAL A 189 -3.11 -8.11 4.86
CA VAL A 189 -2.06 -9.08 5.17
C VAL A 189 -0.95 -8.44 6.00
N LEU A 190 -0.74 -8.96 7.21
CA LEU A 190 0.31 -8.55 8.13
C LEU A 190 1.50 -9.52 8.04
N ALA A 191 2.68 -9.01 7.67
CA ALA A 191 3.95 -9.72 7.76
C ALA A 191 4.85 -9.02 8.79
N GLY A 192 5.16 -9.70 9.90
CA GLY A 192 5.87 -9.07 11.01
C GLY A 192 5.08 -7.88 11.58
N THR A 193 5.60 -6.67 11.38
CA THR A 193 4.97 -5.40 11.78
C THR A 193 4.58 -4.51 10.60
N THR A 194 4.52 -5.06 9.38
CA THR A 194 4.19 -4.31 8.16
C THR A 194 2.97 -4.95 7.51
N MET A 195 1.95 -4.15 7.20
CA MET A 195 0.68 -4.59 6.62
C MET A 195 0.50 -4.04 5.21
N ALA A 196 0.20 -4.93 4.26
CA ALA A 196 -0.46 -4.53 3.02
C ALA A 196 -1.97 -4.52 3.29
N ALA A 197 -2.57 -3.35 3.19
CA ALA A 197 -3.98 -3.11 3.44
C ALA A 197 -4.76 -3.21 2.14
N GLU A 198 -5.71 -4.14 2.07
CA GLU A 198 -6.64 -4.26 0.94
C GLU A 198 -7.68 -3.15 0.98
N ASN A 199 -8.16 -2.81 2.18
CA ASN A 199 -9.18 -1.80 2.41
C ASN A 199 -9.00 -1.19 3.80
N GLY A 200 -9.40 0.08 3.95
CA GLY A 200 -9.44 0.74 5.24
C GLY A 200 -10.63 1.67 5.38
N THR A 201 -11.10 1.84 6.61
CA THR A 201 -12.10 2.86 6.97
C THR A 201 -11.58 3.64 8.17
N ALA A 202 -11.59 4.96 8.04
CA ALA A 202 -11.18 5.87 9.10
C ALA A 202 -12.40 6.48 9.76
N GLN A 203 -12.35 6.63 11.08
CA GLN A 203 -13.31 7.39 11.85
C GLN A 203 -12.55 8.44 12.65
N SER A 204 -12.93 9.70 12.50
CA SER A 204 -12.35 10.74 13.36
C SER A 204 -12.76 10.52 14.80
N THR A 205 -11.75 10.47 15.66
CA THR A 205 -11.97 10.49 17.09
C THR A 205 -12.23 11.93 17.50
N THR A 206 -13.26 12.16 18.31
CA THR A 206 -13.48 13.47 18.93
C THR A 206 -12.44 13.64 20.03
N LEU A 207 -11.24 14.10 19.67
CA LEU A 207 -10.32 14.66 20.65
C LEU A 207 -10.97 15.90 21.28
N PRO A 208 -10.71 16.22 22.57
CA PRO A 208 -11.28 17.40 23.20
C PRO A 208 -11.06 18.63 22.32
N ALA A 209 -12.15 19.30 21.90
CA ALA A 209 -12.13 20.33 20.85
C ALA A 209 -11.16 21.49 21.11
N ALA A 210 -10.75 21.70 22.37
CA ALA A 210 -9.85 22.78 22.76
C ALA A 210 -8.35 22.50 22.49
N THR A 211 -7.90 21.23 22.45
CA THR A 211 -6.45 20.90 22.39
C THR A 211 -5.92 20.60 20.99
N CYS A 212 -6.77 20.30 20.01
CA CYS A 212 -6.34 20.05 18.62
C CYS A 212 -7.18 20.82 17.58
N SER A 213 -7.59 22.04 17.91
CA SER A 213 -8.32 22.92 16.99
C SER A 213 -7.43 23.42 15.85
N THR A 214 -8.01 23.66 14.67
CA THR A 214 -7.37 24.37 13.54
C THR A 214 -7.47 25.89 13.67
N THR A 215 -8.29 26.37 14.60
CA THR A 215 -8.56 27.78 14.90
C THR A 215 -8.20 28.13 16.35
N GLY A 216 -8.12 29.43 16.63
CA GLY A 216 -7.66 29.94 17.92
C GLY A 216 -6.14 29.91 18.05
N ASP A 217 -5.69 30.11 19.28
CA ASP A 217 -4.27 30.20 19.62
C ASP A 217 -3.60 28.81 19.65
N GLN A 218 -2.70 28.58 18.70
CA GLN A 218 -1.92 27.36 18.56
C GLN A 218 -0.69 27.43 19.49
N LYS A 219 -0.87 26.96 20.73
CA LYS A 219 0.19 26.93 21.75
C LYS A 219 1.33 26.00 21.34
N THR A 220 2.47 26.57 21.00
CA THR A 220 3.61 25.86 20.39
C THR A 220 4.84 25.94 21.29
N VAL A 221 5.40 24.79 21.64
CA VAL A 221 6.72 24.72 22.28
C VAL A 221 7.75 24.29 21.25
N VAL A 222 8.87 25.04 21.16
CA VAL A 222 9.99 24.69 20.29
C VAL A 222 11.18 24.28 21.15
N LEU A 223 11.70 23.08 20.92
CA LEU A 223 12.84 22.51 21.63
C LEU A 223 14.05 22.51 20.70
N LEU A 224 15.08 23.26 21.08
CA LEU A 224 16.39 23.19 20.45
C LEU A 224 17.15 22.00 21.04
N VAL A 225 17.70 21.14 20.18
CA VAL A 225 18.27 19.86 20.60
C VAL A 225 19.66 19.66 20.00
N ASN A 226 20.64 19.34 20.86
CA ASN A 226 21.95 18.84 20.47
C ASN A 226 21.95 17.31 20.49
N LEU A 227 22.25 16.69 19.36
CA LEU A 227 22.41 15.24 19.27
C LEU A 227 23.83 14.83 19.67
N PRO A 228 24.06 13.57 20.11
CA PRO A 228 25.40 13.08 20.42
C PRO A 228 26.37 13.27 19.26
N GLY A 229 27.43 14.06 19.48
CA GLY A 229 28.44 14.36 18.48
C GLY A 229 28.01 15.37 17.40
N SER A 230 26.81 15.93 17.49
CA SER A 230 26.26 16.87 16.51
C SER A 230 25.53 18.03 17.20
N PRO A 231 26.26 19.09 17.59
CA PRO A 231 25.65 20.29 18.15
C PRO A 231 24.91 21.11 17.08
N LEU A 232 23.98 21.95 17.52
CA LEU A 232 23.33 22.95 16.66
C LEU A 232 24.35 23.92 16.05
N PRO A 233 24.13 24.41 14.81
CA PRO A 233 24.96 25.45 14.23
C PRO A 233 24.83 26.73 15.04
N ALA A 234 25.91 27.53 15.12
CA ALA A 234 25.91 28.79 15.90
C ALA A 234 24.90 29.83 15.38
N THR A 235 24.41 29.69 14.16
CA THR A 235 23.36 30.52 13.54
C THR A 235 21.97 30.22 14.10
N VAL A 236 21.75 29.04 14.68
CA VAL A 236 20.47 28.64 15.27
C VAL A 236 20.48 29.00 16.75
N THR A 237 19.81 30.11 17.07
CA THR A 237 19.70 30.63 18.43
C THR A 237 18.26 30.64 18.90
N THR A 238 18.05 30.56 20.22
CA THR A 238 16.71 30.66 20.83
C THR A 238 15.97 31.92 20.36
N GLN A 239 16.63 33.08 20.33
CA GLN A 239 16.02 34.33 19.88
C GLN A 239 15.70 34.34 18.37
N GLY A 240 16.56 33.74 17.55
CA GLY A 240 16.33 33.60 16.12
C GLY A 240 15.08 32.76 15.84
N VAL A 241 14.99 31.59 16.48
CA VAL A 241 13.84 30.69 16.36
C VAL A 241 12.57 31.31 16.97
N GLN A 242 12.68 32.05 18.08
CA GLN A 242 11.56 32.82 18.64
C GLN A 242 11.02 33.84 17.62
N SER A 243 11.90 34.46 16.84
CA SER A 243 11.50 35.42 15.80
C SER A 243 10.82 34.74 14.61
N VAL A 244 11.30 33.56 14.20
CA VAL A 244 10.70 32.73 13.15
C VAL A 244 9.26 32.33 13.51
N PHE A 245 9.03 31.87 14.74
CA PHE A 245 7.71 31.38 15.13
C PHE A 245 6.76 32.49 15.60
N PHE A 246 7.26 33.43 16.41
CA PHE A 246 6.42 34.34 17.19
C PHE A 246 6.81 35.82 17.01
N GLY A 247 7.63 36.13 16.00
CA GLY A 247 8.01 37.50 15.68
C GLY A 247 6.81 38.37 15.33
N THR A 248 6.78 39.59 15.85
CA THR A 248 5.76 40.61 15.56
C THR A 248 6.18 41.60 14.47
N SER A 249 7.43 41.51 14.00
CA SER A 249 7.96 42.30 12.89
C SER A 249 8.59 41.40 11.84
N GLY A 250 8.16 41.56 10.59
CA GLY A 250 8.56 40.70 9.47
C GLY A 250 7.82 39.36 9.43
N PRO A 251 8.16 38.48 8.48
CA PRO A 251 7.54 37.16 8.35
C PRO A 251 7.75 36.29 9.59
N SER A 252 6.69 35.63 10.06
CA SER A 252 6.71 34.67 11.16
C SER A 252 5.56 33.67 11.02
N VAL A 253 5.62 32.53 11.73
CA VAL A 253 4.51 31.56 11.75
C VAL A 253 3.22 32.19 12.28
N ASP A 254 3.28 32.95 13.38
CA ASP A 254 2.12 33.67 13.91
C ASP A 254 1.57 34.69 12.89
N GLY A 255 2.45 35.50 12.29
CA GLY A 255 2.06 36.48 11.28
C GLY A 255 1.40 35.83 10.06
N TYR A 256 1.95 34.70 9.60
CA TYR A 256 1.40 33.93 8.49
C TYR A 256 0.00 33.45 8.82
N LEU A 257 -0.15 32.71 9.93
CA LEU A 257 -1.43 32.16 10.36
C LEU A 257 -2.49 33.25 10.52
N ARG A 258 -2.17 34.40 11.12
CA ARG A 258 -3.12 35.50 11.28
C ARG A 258 -3.58 36.08 9.94
N GLU A 259 -2.66 36.29 9.00
CA GLU A 259 -3.00 36.83 7.68
C GLU A 259 -3.82 35.84 6.86
N THR A 260 -3.33 34.59 6.72
CA THR A 260 -3.95 33.58 5.85
C THR A 260 -5.30 33.07 6.36
N SER A 261 -5.55 33.16 7.67
CA SER A 261 -6.80 32.74 8.33
C SER A 261 -7.77 33.88 8.63
N TYR A 262 -7.45 35.11 8.23
CA TYR A 262 -8.25 36.30 8.57
C TYR A 262 -8.42 36.50 10.09
N GLY A 263 -7.38 36.15 10.85
CA GLY A 263 -7.35 36.22 12.31
C GLY A 263 -8.04 35.05 13.03
N ALA A 264 -8.57 34.05 12.32
CA ALA A 264 -9.17 32.88 12.95
C ALA A 264 -8.14 32.00 13.68
N THR A 265 -6.88 32.05 13.29
CA THR A 265 -5.78 31.26 13.86
C THR A 265 -4.57 32.13 14.14
N SER A 266 -3.90 31.85 15.26
CA SER A 266 -2.63 32.48 15.64
C SER A 266 -1.68 31.46 16.26
N ALA A 267 -0.41 31.81 16.45
CA ALA A 267 0.55 30.99 17.18
C ALA A 267 1.19 31.77 18.32
N SER A 268 1.37 31.12 19.47
CA SER A 268 2.13 31.66 20.58
C SER A 268 2.82 30.55 21.37
N GLY A 269 3.87 30.90 22.10
CA GLY A 269 4.57 29.97 22.97
C GLY A 269 6.05 30.33 23.12
N ASP A 270 6.85 29.30 23.39
CA ASP A 270 8.18 29.45 23.98
C ASP A 270 9.20 28.53 23.29
N VAL A 271 10.44 29.02 23.21
CA VAL A 271 11.60 28.27 22.70
C VAL A 271 12.53 27.91 23.85
N PHE A 272 12.82 26.62 24.03
CA PHE A 272 13.71 26.10 25.08
C PHE A 272 14.93 25.39 24.52
N GLY A 273 16.00 25.32 25.33
CA GLY A 273 17.23 24.60 24.99
C GLY A 273 18.43 25.53 24.65
N PRO A 274 19.52 24.98 24.08
CA PRO A 274 19.59 23.62 23.56
C PRO A 274 19.68 22.54 24.66
N PHE A 275 18.92 21.46 24.51
CA PHE A 275 19.02 20.26 25.33
C PHE A 275 19.99 19.26 24.69
N THR A 276 20.97 18.80 25.45
CA THR A 276 21.91 17.76 24.98
C THR A 276 21.35 16.38 25.27
N LEU A 277 21.06 15.62 24.22
CA LEU A 277 20.59 14.24 24.38
C LEU A 277 21.75 13.25 24.32
N THR A 278 21.53 12.07 24.90
CA THR A 278 22.54 11.01 25.02
C THR A 278 22.12 9.67 24.40
N GLY A 279 20.89 9.59 23.86
CA GLY A 279 20.35 8.40 23.22
C GLY A 279 20.99 8.04 21.87
N SER A 280 20.61 6.89 21.30
CA SER A 280 21.03 6.47 19.95
C SER A 280 19.87 6.60 18.97
N TYR A 281 20.08 7.38 17.90
CA TYR A 281 19.04 7.74 16.94
C TYR A 281 19.35 7.22 15.53
N ALA A 282 19.93 6.02 15.43
CA ALA A 282 20.27 5.41 14.15
C ALA A 282 19.07 5.37 13.19
N SER A 283 19.32 5.62 11.91
CA SER A 283 18.29 5.67 10.84
C SER A 283 17.16 6.66 11.12
N CYS A 284 17.49 7.81 11.72
CA CYS A 284 16.54 8.89 11.99
C CYS A 284 15.34 8.45 12.85
N SER A 285 15.61 7.84 14.01
CA SER A 285 14.56 7.41 14.95
C SER A 285 13.91 8.61 15.67
N THR A 286 13.04 9.34 14.96
CA THR A 286 12.38 10.56 15.45
C THR A 286 11.52 10.33 16.69
N SER A 287 10.84 9.18 16.79
CA SER A 287 10.04 8.84 17.98
C SER A 287 10.88 8.72 19.26
N GLN A 288 12.09 8.14 19.18
CA GLN A 288 12.99 8.06 20.33
C GLN A 288 13.57 9.44 20.66
N MET A 289 13.95 10.21 19.63
CA MET A 289 14.45 11.58 19.79
C MET A 289 13.43 12.48 20.48
N GLU A 290 12.17 12.42 20.07
CA GLU A 290 11.07 13.15 20.69
C GLU A 290 10.89 12.77 22.15
N THR A 291 10.88 11.47 22.46
CA THR A 291 10.76 10.97 23.83
C THR A 291 11.88 11.51 24.72
N ASP A 292 13.13 11.45 24.25
CA ASP A 292 14.30 11.91 25.01
C ASP A 292 14.33 13.44 25.16
N ALA A 293 13.93 14.19 24.12
CA ALA A 293 13.82 15.65 24.18
C ALA A 293 12.73 16.11 25.14
N ILE A 294 11.55 15.48 25.10
CA ILE A 294 10.46 15.76 26.05
C ILE A 294 10.91 15.46 27.47
N ALA A 295 11.61 14.36 27.71
CA ALA A 295 12.14 14.02 29.03
C ALA A 295 13.14 15.06 29.54
N ALA A 296 14.08 15.50 28.69
CA ALA A 296 15.06 16.52 29.04
C ALA A 296 14.40 17.88 29.35
N ALA A 297 13.45 18.30 28.52
CA ALA A 297 12.68 19.54 28.72
C ALA A 297 11.81 19.47 29.99
N THR A 298 11.18 18.33 30.26
CA THR A 298 10.39 18.11 31.49
C THR A 298 11.28 18.21 32.73
N ALA A 299 12.48 17.62 32.70
CA ALA A 299 13.46 17.73 33.78
C ALA A 299 13.94 19.17 34.01
N ALA A 300 13.92 20.00 32.97
CA ALA A 300 14.19 21.45 33.04
C ALA A 300 12.97 22.30 33.46
N GLY A 301 11.81 21.68 33.74
CA GLY A 301 10.61 22.36 34.23
C GLY A 301 9.59 22.78 33.17
N VAL A 302 9.74 22.35 31.92
CA VAL A 302 8.76 22.63 30.85
C VAL A 302 7.46 21.86 31.14
N ASN A 303 6.34 22.57 31.19
CA ASN A 303 5.01 21.97 31.36
C ASN A 303 4.33 21.78 29.99
N PHE A 304 4.38 20.56 29.46
CA PHE A 304 3.78 20.22 28.17
C PHE A 304 2.25 20.35 28.13
N GLN A 305 1.57 20.37 29.28
CA GLN A 305 0.11 20.54 29.32
C GLN A 305 -0.35 21.93 28.84
N ASN A 306 0.58 22.88 28.69
CA ASN A 306 0.29 24.22 28.18
C ASN A 306 0.32 24.31 26.65
N TYR A 307 0.74 23.25 25.94
CA TYR A 307 1.01 23.29 24.50
C TYR A 307 0.21 22.22 23.76
N SER A 308 -0.20 22.55 22.53
CA SER A 308 -0.84 21.65 21.58
C SER A 308 0.06 21.29 20.39
N ARG A 309 1.22 21.96 20.26
CA ARG A 309 2.20 21.74 19.20
C ARG A 309 3.59 21.60 19.83
N VAL A 310 4.33 20.56 19.45
CA VAL A 310 5.71 20.33 19.85
C VAL A 310 6.58 20.37 18.61
N VAL A 311 7.59 21.24 18.60
CA VAL A 311 8.54 21.36 17.48
C VAL A 311 9.94 21.05 18.00
N LEU A 312 10.66 20.15 17.33
CA LEU A 312 12.06 19.86 17.60
C LEU A 312 12.93 20.45 16.51
N VAL A 313 14.00 21.13 16.88
CA VAL A 313 15.01 21.66 15.95
C VAL A 313 16.36 21.03 16.29
N PHE A 314 16.97 20.35 15.32
CA PHE A 314 18.25 19.65 15.51
C PHE A 314 19.10 19.65 14.23
N SER A 315 20.41 19.48 14.38
CA SER A 315 21.33 19.30 13.23
C SER A 315 21.16 17.89 12.63
N ASP A 316 20.70 17.76 11.39
CA ASP A 316 20.66 16.45 10.73
C ASP A 316 22.06 15.99 10.33
N THR A 317 22.65 15.16 11.19
CA THR A 317 23.83 14.33 10.89
C THR A 317 23.48 12.84 10.86
N LEU A 318 22.19 12.51 10.91
CA LEU A 318 21.68 11.14 10.95
C LEU A 318 21.36 10.61 9.55
N GLY A 319 21.37 11.49 8.54
CA GLY A 319 20.97 11.15 7.17
C GLY A 319 19.47 10.94 7.08
N CYS A 320 18.69 11.76 7.80
CA CYS A 320 17.24 11.74 7.74
C CYS A 320 16.75 12.00 6.30
N GLY A 321 17.46 12.85 5.55
CA GLY A 321 17.22 13.07 4.12
C GLY A 321 15.99 13.93 3.85
N TRP A 322 15.50 14.67 4.85
CA TRP A 322 14.38 15.61 4.74
C TRP A 322 14.73 16.92 5.45
N SER A 323 14.08 18.01 5.05
CA SER A 323 14.19 19.34 5.65
C SER A 323 13.19 19.54 6.80
N GLY A 324 12.03 18.90 6.69
CA GLY A 324 11.00 18.88 7.71
C GLY A 324 10.29 17.52 7.80
N MET A 325 9.69 17.25 8.95
CA MET A 325 8.76 16.13 9.13
C MET A 325 7.71 16.54 10.16
N ALA A 326 6.45 16.26 9.89
CA ALA A 326 5.35 16.56 10.80
C ALA A 326 4.32 15.44 10.90
N THR A 327 3.67 15.34 12.07
CA THR A 327 2.43 14.58 12.18
C THR A 327 1.30 15.36 11.49
N VAL A 328 0.44 14.64 10.76
CA VAL A 328 -0.80 15.21 10.24
C VAL A 328 -1.82 15.22 11.36
N GLY A 329 -2.16 16.39 11.90
CA GLY A 329 -3.00 16.50 13.11
C GLY A 329 -2.29 16.06 14.40
N CYS A 330 -3.05 16.01 15.51
CA CYS A 330 -2.54 15.61 16.82
C CYS A 330 -2.69 14.12 17.10
N SER A 331 -1.83 13.60 17.96
CA SER A 331 -2.00 12.29 18.59
C SER A 331 -1.84 12.42 20.10
N THR A 332 -1.92 11.29 20.80
CA THR A 332 -1.53 11.24 22.21
C THR A 332 -0.02 11.06 22.29
N LEU A 333 0.67 12.08 22.80
CA LEU A 333 2.09 12.03 23.12
C LEU A 333 2.29 11.58 24.57
N SER A 334 3.17 10.60 24.78
CA SER A 334 3.55 10.12 26.10
C SER A 334 4.52 11.09 26.77
N LEU A 335 4.24 11.44 28.02
CA LEU A 335 5.10 12.26 28.88
C LEU A 335 5.63 11.42 30.05
N PRO A 336 6.77 11.80 30.68
CA PRO A 336 7.23 11.13 31.90
C PRO A 336 6.20 11.11 33.04
N THR A 337 5.28 12.08 33.06
CA THR A 337 4.27 12.28 34.11
C THR A 337 2.83 12.03 33.65
N GLY A 338 2.62 11.48 32.45
CA GLY A 338 1.29 11.23 31.90
C GLY A 338 1.26 11.27 30.37
N SER A 339 0.30 11.98 29.79
CA SER A 339 0.23 12.23 28.35
C SER A 339 -0.34 13.61 28.06
N VAL A 340 -0.15 14.06 26.82
CA VAL A 340 -0.77 15.27 26.28
C VAL A 340 -1.28 14.98 24.86
N THR A 341 -2.34 15.66 24.44
CA THR A 341 -2.75 15.66 23.04
C THR A 341 -2.04 16.79 22.32
N ALA A 342 -1.12 16.44 21.42
CA ALA A 342 -0.36 17.41 20.65
C ALA A 342 0.05 16.83 19.30
N SER A 343 0.39 17.71 18.36
CA SER A 343 1.07 17.34 17.13
C SER A 343 2.57 17.62 17.27
N SER A 344 3.34 16.96 16.40
CA SER A 344 4.79 17.04 16.44
C SER A 344 5.35 17.48 15.09
N SER A 345 6.39 18.31 15.13
CA SER A 345 7.17 18.71 13.95
C SER A 345 8.66 18.60 14.26
N PHE A 346 9.45 18.25 13.25
CA PHE A 346 10.89 18.08 13.33
C PHE A 346 11.52 18.90 12.21
N LEU A 347 12.36 19.86 12.57
CA LEU A 347 12.98 20.77 11.61
C LEU A 347 14.49 20.54 11.60
N GLU A 348 15.05 20.40 10.40
CA GLU A 348 16.49 20.48 10.21
C GLU A 348 16.96 21.90 10.53
N ALA A 349 18.02 22.01 11.34
CA ALA A 349 18.48 23.27 11.91
C ALA A 349 18.80 24.36 10.88
N ASN A 350 19.43 24.04 9.76
CA ASN A 350 19.73 25.02 8.70
C ASN A 350 18.49 25.42 7.89
N SER A 351 17.42 24.64 7.97
CA SER A 351 16.15 24.84 7.27
C SER A 351 15.05 25.40 8.18
N ALA A 352 15.29 25.62 9.48
CA ALA A 352 14.33 26.10 10.47
C ALA A 352 13.95 27.60 10.29
N ASN A 353 13.41 27.93 9.11
CA ASN A 353 12.93 29.25 8.70
C ASN A 353 11.38 29.27 8.64
N VAL A 354 10.81 30.42 8.30
CA VAL A 354 9.35 30.61 8.26
C VAL A 354 8.67 29.68 7.27
N GLN A 355 9.28 29.43 6.11
CA GLN A 355 8.67 28.62 5.03
C GLN A 355 8.50 27.17 5.46
N VAL A 356 9.55 26.53 6.00
CA VAL A 356 9.44 25.18 6.56
C VAL A 356 8.49 25.17 7.75
N ALA A 357 8.64 26.12 8.66
CA ALA A 357 7.83 26.13 9.86
C ALA A 357 6.33 26.26 9.55
N THR A 358 5.92 27.08 8.57
CA THR A 358 4.52 27.17 8.13
C THR A 358 4.06 25.93 7.36
N HIS A 359 4.95 25.25 6.64
CA HIS A 359 4.67 23.98 5.98
C HIS A 359 4.35 22.88 7.02
N GLU A 360 5.26 22.64 7.96
CA GLU A 360 5.11 21.62 9.00
C GLU A 360 3.94 21.91 9.95
N ILE A 361 3.73 23.19 10.29
CA ILE A 361 2.55 23.60 11.06
C ILE A 361 1.26 23.37 10.27
N GLY A 362 1.28 23.50 8.94
CA GLY A 362 0.17 23.11 8.06
C GLY A 362 -0.21 21.64 8.24
N HIS A 363 0.76 20.73 8.22
CA HIS A 363 0.52 19.32 8.54
C HIS A 363 -0.04 19.12 9.94
N ASN A 364 0.53 19.78 10.95
CA ASN A 364 0.02 19.72 12.33
C ASN A 364 -1.44 20.18 12.47
N LEU A 365 -1.93 21.05 11.57
CA LEU A 365 -3.33 21.46 11.46
C LEU A 365 -4.20 20.52 10.61
N GLY A 366 -3.61 19.51 9.98
CA GLY A 366 -4.30 18.44 9.24
C GLY A 366 -4.14 18.51 7.72
N LEU A 367 -3.37 19.46 7.18
CA LEU A 367 -3.18 19.61 5.73
C LEU A 367 -2.35 18.47 5.14
N ARG A 368 -2.61 18.14 3.88
CA ARG A 368 -1.66 17.44 3.00
C ARG A 368 -1.05 18.43 2.01
N HIS A 369 -0.21 17.94 1.12
CA HIS A 369 0.46 18.78 0.15
C HIS A 369 -0.49 19.38 -0.87
N ALA A 370 -0.07 20.54 -1.40
CA ALA A 370 -0.65 21.14 -2.58
C ALA A 370 0.16 20.70 -3.81
N GLN A 371 -0.43 19.79 -4.57
CA GLN A 371 0.15 19.21 -5.77
C GLN A 371 -0.38 19.95 -7.00
N SER A 372 0.18 19.62 -8.16
CA SER A 372 -0.50 19.84 -9.43
C SER A 372 -0.88 18.51 -10.09
N ARG A 373 -1.85 18.57 -10.99
CA ARG A 373 -2.32 17.40 -11.73
C ARG A 373 -2.40 17.73 -13.21
N ASP A 374 -1.49 17.12 -13.95
CA ASP A 374 -1.30 17.31 -15.38
C ASP A 374 -2.08 16.27 -16.20
N PHE A 375 -2.69 16.72 -17.28
CA PHE A 375 -3.38 15.87 -18.26
C PHE A 375 -2.78 15.99 -19.68
N GLY A 376 -1.53 16.47 -19.77
CA GLY A 376 -0.79 16.67 -21.00
C GLY A 376 -1.31 17.89 -21.75
N THR A 377 -1.81 17.70 -22.97
CA THR A 377 -2.30 18.82 -23.81
C THR A 377 -3.70 19.31 -23.43
N GLU A 378 -4.34 18.72 -22.41
CA GLU A 378 -5.67 19.09 -21.95
C GLU A 378 -5.60 19.66 -20.53
N VAL A 379 -6.49 20.61 -20.23
CA VAL A 379 -6.62 21.19 -18.87
C VAL A 379 -7.05 20.14 -17.84
N LEU A 380 -7.94 19.23 -18.25
CA LEU A 380 -8.58 18.27 -17.36
C LEU A 380 -9.03 17.05 -18.15
N GLY A 381 -8.60 15.85 -17.75
CA GLY A 381 -9.02 14.59 -18.37
C GLY A 381 -10.44 14.16 -17.99
N SER A 382 -10.91 13.03 -18.51
CA SER A 382 -12.26 12.51 -18.22
C SER A 382 -12.50 12.27 -16.72
N LEU A 383 -13.76 12.08 -16.33
CA LEU A 383 -14.10 11.69 -14.95
C LEU A 383 -13.32 10.42 -14.56
N GLY A 384 -12.66 10.46 -13.40
CA GLY A 384 -11.82 9.38 -12.89
C GLY A 384 -10.49 9.17 -13.63
N ALA A 385 -10.14 9.98 -14.64
CA ALA A 385 -8.82 9.91 -15.25
C ALA A 385 -7.75 10.27 -14.22
N ALA A 386 -6.73 9.43 -14.05
CA ALA A 386 -5.71 9.61 -13.02
C ALA A 386 -4.89 10.90 -13.19
N GLY A 387 -4.56 11.28 -14.42
CA GLY A 387 -3.58 12.35 -14.67
C GLY A 387 -2.19 12.01 -14.13
N THR A 388 -1.23 12.91 -14.30
CA THR A 388 0.09 12.84 -13.67
C THR A 388 0.12 13.81 -12.50
N LEU A 389 0.29 13.28 -11.29
CA LEU A 389 0.47 14.12 -10.10
C LEU A 389 1.93 14.55 -9.98
N TYR A 390 2.14 15.85 -9.81
CA TYR A 390 3.44 16.40 -9.46
C TYR A 390 3.39 16.84 -8.01
N GLU A 391 4.19 16.12 -7.21
CA GLU A 391 4.44 16.46 -5.81
C GLU A 391 5.10 17.83 -5.73
N TYR A 392 4.63 18.68 -4.84
CA TYR A 392 4.97 20.11 -4.80
C TYR A 392 4.77 20.84 -6.15
N GLY A 393 3.69 20.51 -6.87
CA GLY A 393 3.35 21.13 -8.14
C GLY A 393 2.54 22.44 -8.04
N ASN A 394 2.00 22.78 -6.87
CA ASN A 394 1.33 24.07 -6.67
C ASN A 394 2.33 25.12 -6.17
N GLU A 395 2.92 25.87 -7.09
CA GLU A 395 3.96 26.87 -6.79
C GLU A 395 3.49 28.04 -5.91
N PHE A 396 2.18 28.20 -5.75
CA PHE A 396 1.53 29.34 -5.11
C PHE A 396 1.04 29.06 -3.69
N SER A 397 1.43 27.93 -3.12
CA SER A 397 1.05 27.50 -1.78
C SER A 397 2.27 27.04 -1.01
N THR A 398 2.37 27.42 0.27
CA THR A 398 3.44 26.90 1.13
C THR A 398 3.37 25.38 1.31
N MET A 399 2.20 24.76 1.14
CA MET A 399 2.07 23.28 1.12
C MET A 399 2.48 22.67 -0.23
N GLY A 400 2.80 23.48 -1.23
CA GLY A 400 3.00 23.04 -2.60
C GLY A 400 4.29 23.47 -3.25
N ASN A 401 5.05 24.42 -2.71
CA ASN A 401 6.41 24.68 -3.12
C ASN A 401 7.12 25.49 -2.02
N TRP A 402 8.41 25.77 -2.22
CA TRP A 402 9.24 26.57 -1.33
C TRP A 402 8.91 28.08 -1.36
N THR A 403 7.64 28.41 -1.16
CA THR A 403 7.14 29.78 -1.17
C THR A 403 6.39 30.06 0.13
N PRO A 404 6.37 31.32 0.58
CA PRO A 404 5.49 31.74 1.67
C PRO A 404 4.01 31.80 1.23
N GLY A 405 3.61 31.16 0.13
CA GLY A 405 2.27 31.32 -0.42
C GLY A 405 1.15 30.92 0.53
N GLN A 406 0.04 31.66 0.51
CA GLN A 406 -1.11 31.28 1.33
C GLN A 406 -1.70 29.94 0.88
N TYR A 407 -2.14 29.10 1.83
CA TYR A 407 -2.80 27.83 1.54
C TYR A 407 -3.93 27.95 0.49
N ALA A 408 -4.11 26.91 -0.31
CA ALA A 408 -5.17 26.82 -1.33
C ALA A 408 -6.59 26.84 -0.70
N ALA A 409 -7.58 27.33 -1.45
CA ALA A 409 -8.98 27.41 -0.99
C ALA A 409 -9.54 26.09 -0.40
N PRO A 410 -9.31 24.90 -0.98
CA PRO A 410 -9.84 23.66 -0.40
C PRO A 410 -9.24 23.37 0.99
N HIS A 411 -7.94 23.61 1.18
CA HIS A 411 -7.30 23.51 2.50
C HIS A 411 -7.95 24.45 3.51
N LYS A 412 -8.14 25.72 3.14
CA LYS A 412 -8.75 26.74 4.02
C LYS A 412 -10.22 26.41 4.35
N ALA A 413 -10.98 25.91 3.38
CA ALA A 413 -12.41 25.66 3.53
C ALA A 413 -12.72 24.34 4.26
N GLU A 414 -12.12 23.22 3.83
CA GLU A 414 -12.60 21.89 4.22
C GLU A 414 -11.78 21.22 5.31
N VAL A 415 -10.51 21.64 5.47
CA VAL A 415 -9.63 21.09 6.52
C VAL A 415 -9.53 22.06 7.68
N LEU A 416 -9.23 23.34 7.40
CA LEU A 416 -8.94 24.34 8.44
C LEU A 416 -10.17 25.05 8.98
N ASN A 417 -11.29 25.04 8.25
CA ASN A 417 -12.50 25.80 8.57
C ASN A 417 -12.28 27.32 8.70
N TRP A 418 -11.37 27.88 7.88
CA TRP A 418 -11.09 29.32 7.84
C TRP A 418 -12.01 30.08 6.87
N LEU A 419 -12.65 29.38 5.93
CA LEU A 419 -13.66 29.93 5.03
C LEU A 419 -15.03 29.38 5.42
N ALA A 420 -16.00 30.26 5.69
CA ALA A 420 -17.35 29.82 6.00
C ALA A 420 -18.18 29.59 4.73
N GLN A 421 -18.88 28.46 4.66
CA GLN A 421 -19.77 28.13 3.56
C GLN A 421 -20.95 29.11 3.50
N GLY A 422 -21.26 29.62 2.31
CA GLY A 422 -22.35 30.57 2.07
C GLY A 422 -21.91 32.03 2.11
N SER A 423 -20.82 32.36 2.82
CA SER A 423 -20.23 33.70 2.86
C SER A 423 -18.90 33.78 2.11
N ASP A 424 -17.90 33.03 2.56
CA ASP A 424 -16.53 33.11 2.02
C ASP A 424 -16.29 32.12 0.88
N TYR A 425 -17.04 31.02 0.84
CA TYR A 425 -17.11 30.15 -0.34
C TYR A 425 -18.51 29.62 -0.60
N GLN A 426 -18.79 29.23 -1.84
CA GLN A 426 -20.09 28.68 -2.24
C GLN A 426 -19.94 27.38 -3.03
N ILE A 427 -20.79 26.39 -2.73
CA ILE A 427 -20.94 25.20 -3.56
C ILE A 427 -21.88 25.56 -4.72
N VAL A 428 -21.40 25.42 -5.95
CA VAL A 428 -22.14 25.82 -7.16
C VAL A 428 -22.53 24.57 -7.94
N GLN A 429 -23.84 24.35 -8.08
CA GLN A 429 -24.42 23.19 -8.78
C GLN A 429 -25.43 23.61 -9.87
N SER A 430 -25.52 24.91 -10.15
CA SER A 430 -26.39 25.48 -11.17
C SER A 430 -25.71 26.68 -11.83
N SER A 431 -26.13 27.02 -13.05
CA SER A 431 -25.54 28.13 -13.79
C SER A 431 -25.75 29.45 -13.05
N GLY A 432 -24.74 30.32 -13.06
CA GLY A 432 -24.77 31.60 -12.36
C GLY A 432 -23.52 32.44 -12.62
N SER A 433 -23.56 33.70 -12.17
CA SER A 433 -22.42 34.61 -12.21
C SER A 433 -22.04 35.04 -10.80
N PHE A 434 -20.74 35.11 -10.55
CA PHE A 434 -20.15 35.28 -9.23
C PHE A 434 -19.03 36.31 -9.28
N THR A 435 -18.82 37.01 -8.17
CA THR A 435 -17.66 37.90 -7.98
C THR A 435 -16.86 37.39 -6.80
N LEU A 436 -15.60 37.04 -7.04
CA LEU A 436 -14.67 36.58 -6.00
C LEU A 436 -13.74 37.72 -5.62
N ALA A 437 -13.67 38.05 -4.33
CA ALA A 437 -12.62 38.91 -3.79
C ALA A 437 -11.27 38.15 -3.77
N PRO A 438 -10.14 38.86 -3.83
CA PRO A 438 -8.82 38.23 -3.68
C PRO A 438 -8.72 37.45 -2.37
N MET A 439 -8.04 36.30 -2.39
CA MET A 439 -7.86 35.43 -1.23
C MET A 439 -7.20 36.15 -0.05
N GLU A 440 -6.35 37.12 -0.34
CA GLU A 440 -5.54 37.89 0.61
C GLU A 440 -6.34 39.04 1.26
N SER A 441 -7.51 39.38 0.72
CA SER A 441 -8.39 40.40 1.32
C SER A 441 -9.02 39.89 2.63
N GLY A 442 -9.44 40.79 3.52
CA GLY A 442 -10.08 40.41 4.80
C GLY A 442 -11.36 39.55 4.64
N GLY A 443 -11.77 38.85 5.70
CA GLY A 443 -12.93 37.94 5.67
C GLY A 443 -14.28 38.62 5.44
N GLY A 444 -15.32 37.83 5.09
CA GLY A 444 -16.71 38.31 4.94
C GLY A 444 -17.14 38.64 3.51
N SER A 445 -16.41 38.15 2.51
CA SER A 445 -16.71 38.28 1.08
C SER A 445 -16.47 36.95 0.39
N LEU A 446 -17.18 36.66 -0.69
CA LEU A 446 -16.97 35.43 -1.46
C LEU A 446 -15.55 35.40 -2.04
N LYS A 447 -14.75 34.38 -1.72
CA LYS A 447 -13.34 34.20 -2.14
C LYS A 447 -13.12 32.97 -3.01
N ALA A 448 -13.98 31.95 -2.87
CA ALA A 448 -13.87 30.72 -3.63
C ALA A 448 -15.22 30.14 -4.06
N LEU A 449 -15.22 29.40 -5.17
CA LEU A 449 -16.34 28.57 -5.59
C LEU A 449 -15.92 27.10 -5.59
N LYS A 450 -16.73 26.22 -5.01
CA LYS A 450 -16.64 24.77 -5.20
C LYS A 450 -17.66 24.38 -6.26
N VAL A 451 -17.26 24.38 -7.53
CA VAL A 451 -18.14 24.18 -8.68
C VAL A 451 -18.24 22.69 -9.02
N GLN A 452 -19.44 22.12 -9.03
CA GLN A 452 -19.63 20.70 -9.41
C GLN A 452 -19.28 20.48 -10.88
N ARG A 453 -18.43 19.49 -11.16
CA ARG A 453 -18.00 19.12 -12.51
C ARG A 453 -19.10 18.36 -13.25
N GLY A 454 -20.06 19.11 -13.77
CA GLY A 454 -21.19 18.63 -14.55
C GLY A 454 -22.41 18.19 -13.73
N THR A 455 -23.60 18.35 -14.31
CA THR A 455 -24.86 18.00 -13.64
C THR A 455 -24.99 16.48 -13.51
N GLY A 456 -24.89 15.95 -12.29
CA GLY A 456 -25.01 14.51 -12.01
C GLY A 456 -23.71 13.82 -11.59
N ASN A 457 -22.56 14.49 -11.63
CA ASN A 457 -21.28 13.92 -11.19
C ASN A 457 -20.99 14.33 -9.75
N ALA A 458 -21.71 13.76 -8.79
CA ALA A 458 -21.46 14.05 -7.37
C ALA A 458 -20.04 13.59 -6.98
N GLY A 459 -19.33 14.40 -6.19
CA GLY A 459 -17.96 14.09 -5.75
C GLY A 459 -16.84 14.57 -6.69
N TYR A 460 -17.18 15.25 -7.79
CA TYR A 460 -16.21 15.87 -8.70
C TYR A 460 -16.40 17.39 -8.71
N TYR A 461 -15.37 18.15 -8.36
CA TYR A 461 -15.46 19.60 -8.21
C TYR A 461 -14.24 20.34 -8.76
N LEU A 462 -14.46 21.58 -9.16
CA LEU A 462 -13.42 22.58 -9.45
C LEU A 462 -13.51 23.69 -8.42
N TRP A 463 -12.42 23.90 -7.69
CA TRP A 463 -12.26 25.01 -6.76
C TRP A 463 -11.67 26.21 -7.46
N VAL A 464 -12.48 27.23 -7.66
CA VAL A 464 -12.09 28.47 -8.32
C VAL A 464 -11.75 29.51 -7.26
N GLU A 465 -10.52 30.01 -7.26
CA GLU A 465 -10.04 31.07 -6.37
C GLU A 465 -9.35 32.19 -7.13
N TYR A 466 -9.21 33.35 -6.49
CA TYR A 466 -8.52 34.51 -7.06
C TYR A 466 -7.41 34.99 -6.13
N ARG A 467 -6.20 35.17 -6.68
CA ARG A 467 -5.01 35.63 -5.95
C ARG A 467 -4.60 37.02 -6.40
N GLN A 468 -4.06 37.81 -5.48
CA GLN A 468 -3.44 39.11 -5.77
C GLN A 468 -2.14 39.28 -4.98
N PRO A 469 -1.14 40.00 -5.52
CA PRO A 469 0.15 40.21 -4.86
C PRO A 469 0.05 41.26 -3.75
N VAL A 470 -0.74 41.00 -2.72
CA VAL A 470 -1.00 41.88 -1.58
C VAL A 470 -0.86 41.11 -0.28
N GLY A 471 -0.69 41.81 0.84
CA GLY A 471 -0.35 41.19 2.13
C GLY A 471 1.15 41.13 2.37
N ASN A 472 1.59 40.26 3.29
CA ASN A 472 3.02 40.10 3.62
C ASN A 472 3.64 38.84 3.01
N TYR A 473 2.80 37.91 2.53
CA TYR A 473 3.26 36.57 2.14
C TYR A 473 3.05 36.29 0.63
N ASP A 474 1.93 36.73 0.06
CA ASP A 474 1.64 36.54 -1.37
C ASP A 474 2.26 37.63 -2.29
N THR A 475 3.16 38.47 -1.79
CA THR A 475 3.78 39.57 -2.56
C THR A 475 4.99 39.18 -3.41
N THR A 476 5.44 37.92 -3.35
CA THR A 476 6.82 37.55 -3.73
C THR A 476 6.94 36.70 -5.00
N TYR A 477 5.91 36.67 -5.85
CA TYR A 477 5.91 35.80 -7.04
C TYR A 477 6.43 36.49 -8.30
N TYR A 478 7.11 35.72 -9.14
CA TYR A 478 7.87 36.22 -10.28
C TYR A 478 7.05 36.41 -11.57
N THR A 479 5.84 35.86 -11.67
CA THR A 479 5.02 35.89 -12.89
C THR A 479 3.69 36.61 -12.66
N ALA A 480 3.22 37.35 -13.67
CA ALA A 480 1.95 38.10 -13.59
C ALA A 480 0.72 37.22 -13.86
N GLN A 481 0.91 36.06 -14.49
CA GLN A 481 -0.19 35.24 -15.00
C GLN A 481 -1.11 34.68 -13.90
N PRO A 482 -0.59 34.17 -12.76
CA PRO A 482 -1.43 33.67 -11.67
C PRO A 482 -2.41 34.71 -11.10
N TYR A 483 -2.14 36.00 -11.30
CA TYR A 483 -2.98 37.11 -10.84
C TYR A 483 -3.95 37.65 -11.90
N ALA A 484 -3.82 37.18 -13.15
CA ALA A 484 -4.59 37.66 -14.28
C ALA A 484 -5.95 36.95 -14.44
N GLY A 485 -6.25 35.98 -13.58
CA GLY A 485 -7.40 35.10 -13.74
C GLY A 485 -7.67 34.21 -12.54
N ALA A 486 -8.45 33.16 -12.78
CA ALA A 486 -8.79 32.19 -11.74
C ALA A 486 -7.70 31.12 -11.60
N SER A 487 -7.26 30.86 -10.38
CA SER A 487 -6.52 29.63 -10.03
C SER A 487 -7.54 28.54 -9.71
N ILE A 488 -7.36 27.34 -10.26
CA ILE A 488 -8.37 26.29 -10.23
C ILE A 488 -7.76 24.97 -9.75
N ASN A 489 -8.27 24.44 -8.63
CA ASN A 489 -7.89 23.12 -8.12
C ASN A 489 -8.98 22.08 -8.45
N TYR A 490 -8.58 20.88 -8.86
CA TYR A 490 -9.49 19.75 -9.07
C TYR A 490 -9.64 18.92 -7.81
N GLU A 491 -10.88 18.52 -7.53
CA GLU A 491 -11.21 17.58 -6.46
C GLU A 491 -12.05 16.43 -7.06
N ASP A 492 -11.60 15.21 -6.81
CA ASP A 492 -12.34 13.98 -7.09
C ASP A 492 -12.32 13.05 -5.86
N PRO A 493 -12.99 11.88 -5.90
CA PRO A 493 -13.04 10.97 -4.75
C PRO A 493 -11.67 10.44 -4.27
N THR A 494 -10.60 10.64 -5.04
CA THR A 494 -9.23 10.20 -4.72
C THR A 494 -8.32 11.33 -4.24
N THR A 495 -8.72 12.59 -4.38
CA THR A 495 -7.92 13.76 -3.97
C THR A 495 -7.66 13.79 -2.45
N GLY A 496 -8.62 13.33 -1.64
CA GLY A 496 -8.47 13.30 -0.18
C GLY A 496 -8.26 14.70 0.40
N ALA A 497 -7.26 14.86 1.28
CA ALA A 497 -6.92 16.15 1.91
C ALA A 497 -5.81 16.92 1.15
N TYR A 498 -5.42 16.45 -0.03
CA TYR A 498 -4.50 17.16 -0.92
C TYR A 498 -5.24 18.25 -1.68
N THR A 499 -4.49 19.12 -2.34
CA THR A 499 -5.02 20.00 -3.40
C THR A 499 -4.29 19.75 -4.70
N GLN A 500 -4.98 19.90 -5.83
CA GLN A 500 -4.45 19.53 -7.14
C GLN A 500 -4.72 20.67 -8.12
N LEU A 501 -3.75 21.56 -8.26
CA LEU A 501 -3.80 22.68 -9.20
C LEU A 501 -3.87 22.14 -10.64
N LEU A 502 -4.78 22.70 -11.44
CA LEU A 502 -4.88 22.45 -12.88
C LEU A 502 -4.17 23.54 -13.67
N ASP A 503 -3.66 23.16 -14.83
CA ASP A 503 -3.07 24.08 -15.80
C ASP A 503 -4.09 24.47 -16.87
N PHE A 504 -4.51 25.75 -16.89
CA PHE A 504 -5.41 26.29 -17.92
C PHE A 504 -4.68 26.85 -19.15
N THR A 505 -3.37 26.66 -19.23
CA THR A 505 -2.51 26.97 -20.37
C THR A 505 -1.64 25.77 -20.76
N PRO A 506 -2.20 24.55 -20.97
CA PRO A 506 -1.43 23.33 -21.28
C PRO A 506 -0.63 23.36 -22.59
N GLU A 507 -0.71 24.47 -23.33
CA GLU A 507 0.02 24.72 -24.57
C GLU A 507 1.18 25.73 -24.38
N SER A 508 1.42 26.24 -23.15
CA SER A 508 2.57 27.09 -22.82
C SER A 508 3.89 26.31 -22.85
N ASP A 509 5.00 27.03 -23.07
CA ASP A 509 6.30 26.46 -23.46
C ASP A 509 7.03 25.79 -22.27
N ILE A 510 7.12 24.46 -22.29
CA ILE A 510 7.85 23.57 -21.36
C ILE A 510 9.40 23.72 -21.37
N SER A 511 9.91 24.91 -21.69
CA SER A 511 11.33 25.20 -21.95
C SER A 511 12.30 24.90 -20.80
N ASN A 512 11.81 24.62 -19.59
CA ASN A 512 12.61 24.29 -18.40
C ASN A 512 12.98 22.78 -18.28
N GLY A 513 12.42 21.91 -19.12
CA GLY A 513 12.70 20.48 -19.08
C GLY A 513 12.08 19.72 -17.90
N GLU A 514 11.19 20.35 -17.11
CA GLU A 514 10.47 19.69 -16.00
C GLU A 514 9.23 18.89 -16.45
N GLY A 515 8.89 18.93 -17.74
CA GLY A 515 7.84 18.09 -18.34
C GLY A 515 6.40 18.56 -18.11
N SER A 516 6.18 19.66 -17.36
CA SER A 516 4.90 20.39 -17.23
C SER A 516 5.14 21.85 -16.80
N ASP A 517 4.38 22.81 -17.32
CA ASP A 517 4.46 24.24 -16.94
C ASP A 517 3.27 24.61 -16.02
N PHE A 518 3.52 24.80 -14.73
CA PHE A 518 2.52 25.31 -13.76
C PHE A 518 2.86 26.72 -13.28
N GLY A 519 3.75 27.44 -13.99
CA GLY A 519 4.08 28.83 -13.71
C GLY A 519 3.02 29.82 -14.20
N ASP A 520 2.14 29.38 -15.10
CA ASP A 520 1.05 30.15 -15.69
C ASP A 520 -0.34 29.46 -15.68
N PRO A 521 -0.79 28.85 -14.57
CA PRO A 521 -1.94 27.94 -14.56
C PRO A 521 -3.31 28.63 -14.69
N ALA A 522 -3.39 29.97 -14.61
CA ALA A 522 -4.67 30.64 -14.41
C ALA A 522 -5.58 30.65 -15.66
N LEU A 523 -6.88 30.48 -15.46
CA LEU A 523 -7.88 30.83 -16.47
C LEU A 523 -8.00 32.37 -16.53
N VAL A 524 -7.23 33.00 -17.41
CA VAL A 524 -7.13 34.47 -17.49
C VAL A 524 -8.43 35.15 -17.91
N ALA A 525 -8.58 36.42 -17.52
CA ALA A 525 -9.72 37.26 -17.89
C ALA A 525 -9.98 37.30 -19.40
N GLY A 526 -11.26 37.28 -19.78
CA GLY A 526 -11.73 37.24 -21.16
C GLY A 526 -11.78 35.84 -21.78
N ARG A 527 -11.40 34.78 -21.03
CA ARG A 527 -11.39 33.40 -21.53
C ARG A 527 -12.58 32.60 -21.00
N THR A 528 -12.96 31.61 -21.78
CA THR A 528 -13.95 30.59 -21.42
C THR A 528 -13.35 29.22 -21.66
N TRP A 529 -13.41 28.38 -20.64
CA TRP A 529 -13.10 26.96 -20.74
C TRP A 529 -14.39 26.16 -20.71
N LYS A 530 -14.50 25.17 -21.60
CA LYS A 530 -15.60 24.21 -21.62
C LYS A 530 -15.03 22.84 -21.31
N ASP A 531 -15.56 22.18 -20.28
CA ASP A 531 -15.17 20.82 -19.96
C ASP A 531 -15.60 19.89 -21.11
N PRO A 532 -14.66 19.23 -21.79
CA PRO A 532 -15.02 18.35 -22.91
C PRO A 532 -15.77 17.08 -22.44
N TYR A 533 -15.69 16.75 -21.15
CA TYR A 533 -16.21 15.50 -20.58
C TYR A 533 -17.51 15.68 -19.79
N SER A 534 -18.01 16.91 -19.65
CA SER A 534 -19.27 17.21 -18.95
C SER A 534 -20.05 18.33 -19.63
N ASP A 535 -21.15 18.77 -19.03
CA ASP A 535 -21.94 19.92 -19.47
C ASP A 535 -21.44 21.26 -18.87
N LEU A 536 -20.36 21.25 -18.08
CA LEU A 536 -19.80 22.43 -17.42
C LEU A 536 -18.99 23.34 -18.36
N SER A 537 -19.13 24.65 -18.16
CA SER A 537 -18.21 25.67 -18.67
C SER A 537 -17.96 26.76 -17.62
N LEU A 538 -16.74 27.29 -17.62
CA LEU A 538 -16.27 28.38 -16.76
C LEU A 538 -15.80 29.54 -17.63
N SER A 539 -16.33 30.74 -17.40
CA SER A 539 -15.91 31.96 -18.09
C SER A 539 -15.40 32.98 -17.08
N VAL A 540 -14.15 33.42 -17.22
CA VAL A 540 -13.64 34.56 -16.47
C VAL A 540 -13.90 35.81 -17.30
N THR A 541 -14.90 36.59 -16.91
CA THR A 541 -15.36 37.76 -17.66
C THR A 541 -14.38 38.92 -17.52
N SER A 542 -13.90 39.16 -16.30
CA SER A 542 -12.88 40.17 -16.00
C SER A 542 -12.16 39.85 -14.68
N ALA A 543 -10.94 40.38 -14.55
CA ALA A 543 -10.14 40.35 -13.32
C ALA A 543 -9.68 41.77 -13.02
N THR A 544 -9.80 42.20 -11.77
CA THR A 544 -9.37 43.51 -11.26
C THR A 544 -8.69 43.30 -9.92
N SER A 545 -7.91 44.27 -9.45
CA SER A 545 -7.21 44.17 -8.14
C SER A 545 -8.13 43.94 -6.93
N THR A 546 -9.44 44.09 -7.08
CA THR A 546 -10.43 43.91 -6.00
C THR A 546 -11.42 42.79 -6.27
N GLY A 547 -11.39 42.16 -7.44
CA GLY A 547 -12.29 41.05 -7.70
C GLY A 547 -12.19 40.42 -9.09
N LEU A 548 -12.56 39.15 -9.13
CA LEU A 548 -12.67 38.28 -10.29
C LEU A 548 -14.14 38.00 -10.60
N PHE A 549 -14.55 38.22 -11.84
CA PHE A 549 -15.93 38.00 -12.29
C PHE A 549 -16.00 36.69 -13.08
N VAL A 550 -16.69 35.69 -12.53
CA VAL A 550 -16.76 34.33 -13.07
C VAL A 550 -18.20 33.97 -13.42
N SER A 551 -18.43 33.39 -14.59
CA SER A 551 -19.70 32.77 -14.95
C SER A 551 -19.54 31.26 -15.02
N VAL A 552 -20.42 30.54 -14.35
CA VAL A 552 -20.54 29.08 -14.40
C VAL A 552 -21.77 28.76 -15.24
N SER A 553 -21.66 27.87 -16.23
CA SER A 553 -22.81 27.44 -17.03
C SER A 553 -22.82 25.93 -17.24
N TYR A 554 -24.00 25.33 -17.10
CA TYR A 554 -24.29 23.95 -17.47
C TYR A 554 -25.16 23.94 -18.73
N SER A 555 -24.65 23.42 -19.84
CA SER A 555 -25.36 23.33 -21.12
C SER A 555 -25.15 21.95 -21.75
N GLY A 556 -26.26 21.29 -22.15
CA GLY A 556 -26.37 19.86 -22.46
C GLY A 556 -25.17 19.15 -23.09
N ALA A 557 -25.00 17.90 -22.65
CA ALA A 557 -23.89 16.95 -22.86
C ALA A 557 -22.81 17.37 -23.86
N GLY A 558 -21.58 17.51 -23.36
CA GLY A 558 -20.35 17.60 -24.16
C GLY A 558 -20.23 16.48 -25.22
N ALA A 559 -19.26 16.60 -26.10
CA ALA A 559 -19.05 15.59 -27.14
C ALA A 559 -18.81 14.19 -26.51
N CYS A 560 -19.26 13.12 -27.17
CA CYS A 560 -18.89 11.78 -26.72
C CYS A 560 -17.38 11.58 -26.85
N SER A 561 -16.71 11.37 -25.71
CA SER A 561 -15.32 10.99 -25.60
C SER A 561 -15.21 9.67 -24.84
N HIS A 562 -14.41 8.74 -25.35
CA HIS A 562 -14.21 7.45 -24.72
C HIS A 562 -12.90 7.41 -23.92
N THR A 563 -12.91 6.70 -22.79
CA THR A 563 -11.76 6.53 -21.87
C THR A 563 -11.48 5.04 -21.65
N ASN A 564 -10.22 4.69 -21.35
CA ASN A 564 -9.87 3.33 -20.92
C ASN A 564 -10.73 2.86 -19.74
N PRO A 565 -11.20 1.60 -19.73
CA PRO A 565 -12.01 1.08 -18.64
C PRO A 565 -11.18 0.86 -17.37
N THR A 566 -11.85 0.66 -16.23
CA THR A 566 -11.22 0.17 -15.00
C THR A 566 -11.53 -1.31 -14.82
N LEU A 567 -10.54 -2.09 -14.39
CA LEU A 567 -10.67 -3.52 -14.09
C LEU A 567 -10.17 -3.83 -12.67
N VAL A 568 -10.93 -4.64 -11.94
CA VAL A 568 -10.55 -5.17 -10.62
C VAL A 568 -10.77 -6.67 -10.59
N LEU A 569 -9.84 -7.42 -9.99
CA LEU A 569 -9.84 -8.89 -9.95
C LEU A 569 -9.72 -9.40 -8.51
N THR A 570 -10.60 -10.30 -8.07
CA THR A 570 -10.58 -10.88 -6.71
C THR A 570 -10.97 -12.36 -6.70
N PRO A 571 -10.43 -13.22 -5.81
CA PRO A 571 -9.30 -12.95 -4.91
C PRO A 571 -7.97 -12.80 -5.67
N LEU A 572 -6.94 -12.22 -5.04
CA LEU A 572 -5.65 -11.96 -5.70
C LEU A 572 -4.73 -13.20 -5.77
N ASP A 573 -4.88 -14.20 -4.88
CA ASP A 573 -4.11 -15.47 -4.96
C ASP A 573 -4.88 -16.69 -4.41
N PRO A 574 -5.87 -17.24 -5.14
CA PRO A 574 -6.50 -18.49 -4.75
C PRO A 574 -5.54 -19.68 -4.86
N SER A 575 -5.59 -20.57 -3.86
CA SER A 575 -4.81 -21.82 -3.89
C SER A 575 -5.60 -22.97 -4.55
N ILE A 576 -4.92 -23.70 -5.45
CA ILE A 576 -5.49 -24.82 -6.21
C ILE A 576 -4.52 -26.02 -6.24
N TYR A 577 -5.01 -27.18 -6.66
CA TYR A 577 -4.16 -28.32 -7.04
C TYR A 577 -4.02 -28.40 -8.56
N ALA A 578 -2.94 -29.03 -9.04
CA ALA A 578 -2.76 -29.26 -10.48
C ALA A 578 -3.97 -29.99 -11.09
N GLY A 579 -4.48 -29.49 -12.22
CA GLY A 579 -5.70 -30.00 -12.87
C GLY A 579 -6.99 -29.34 -12.38
N GLN A 580 -6.94 -28.50 -11.33
CA GLN A 580 -8.10 -27.73 -10.85
C GLN A 580 -8.13 -26.33 -11.49
N SER A 581 -9.29 -25.67 -11.34
CA SER A 581 -9.47 -24.29 -11.78
C SER A 581 -9.67 -23.32 -10.62
N ALA A 582 -8.96 -22.20 -10.67
CA ALA A 582 -9.23 -21.03 -9.85
C ALA A 582 -10.44 -20.26 -10.40
N ALA A 583 -11.16 -19.56 -9.53
CA ALA A 583 -12.27 -18.71 -9.89
C ALA A 583 -12.03 -17.29 -9.36
N TYR A 584 -12.18 -16.30 -10.23
CA TYR A 584 -11.99 -14.89 -9.94
C TYR A 584 -13.26 -14.11 -10.26
N SER A 585 -13.71 -13.26 -9.35
CA SER A 585 -14.66 -12.19 -9.63
C SER A 585 -13.93 -11.03 -10.29
N VAL A 586 -14.47 -10.56 -11.42
CA VAL A 586 -13.97 -9.42 -12.19
C VAL A 586 -14.99 -8.30 -12.09
N SER A 587 -14.57 -7.08 -11.77
CA SER A 587 -15.38 -5.86 -11.91
C SER A 587 -14.82 -5.01 -13.05
N LEU A 588 -15.68 -4.66 -14.01
CA LEU A 588 -15.35 -3.83 -15.18
C LEU A 588 -16.18 -2.54 -15.14
N THR A 589 -15.52 -1.38 -15.14
CA THR A 589 -16.16 -0.05 -15.17
C THR A 589 -15.91 0.64 -16.51
N ASN A 590 -16.95 1.19 -17.13
CA ASN A 590 -16.83 2.02 -18.32
C ASN A 590 -16.63 3.48 -17.94
N ASN A 591 -15.44 4.02 -18.20
CA ASN A 591 -15.08 5.40 -17.84
C ASN A 591 -15.39 6.44 -18.95
N GLY A 592 -16.12 6.05 -20.01
CA GLY A 592 -16.50 6.98 -21.07
C GLY A 592 -17.39 8.13 -20.58
N ALA A 593 -17.46 9.21 -21.35
CA ALA A 593 -18.31 10.35 -21.01
C ALA A 593 -19.79 9.97 -21.01
N ALA A 594 -20.59 10.63 -20.16
CA ALA A 594 -22.03 10.39 -20.05
C ALA A 594 -22.79 10.62 -21.37
N ALA A 595 -22.23 11.42 -22.28
CA ALA A 595 -22.76 11.68 -23.62
C ALA A 595 -22.65 10.47 -24.58
N CYS A 596 -21.86 9.45 -24.23
CA CYS A 596 -21.62 8.30 -25.07
C CYS A 596 -22.73 7.24 -24.97
N SER A 597 -22.87 6.45 -26.03
CA SER A 597 -23.61 5.19 -25.96
C SER A 597 -22.86 4.15 -25.12
N PRO A 598 -23.54 3.07 -24.67
CA PRO A 598 -22.89 1.97 -23.95
C PRO A 598 -21.74 1.35 -24.76
N SER A 599 -20.64 1.02 -24.09
CA SER A 599 -19.44 0.43 -24.72
C SER A 599 -19.40 -1.08 -24.49
N SER A 600 -19.06 -1.85 -25.53
CA SER A 600 -18.88 -3.30 -25.46
C SER A 600 -17.40 -3.67 -25.39
N PHE A 601 -16.95 -4.24 -24.28
CA PHE A 601 -15.54 -4.63 -24.07
C PHE A 601 -15.34 -6.11 -24.32
N THR A 602 -14.39 -6.46 -25.18
CA THR A 602 -13.93 -7.84 -25.44
C THR A 602 -12.97 -8.27 -24.33
N LEU A 603 -13.17 -9.47 -23.80
CA LEU A 603 -12.37 -10.01 -22.70
C LEU A 603 -11.31 -11.01 -23.18
N SER A 604 -10.12 -10.98 -22.60
CA SER A 604 -9.05 -11.95 -22.87
C SER A 604 -8.17 -12.21 -21.66
N SER A 605 -7.46 -13.34 -21.66
CA SER A 605 -6.43 -13.70 -20.68
C SER A 605 -5.36 -14.53 -21.38
N THR A 606 -4.09 -14.21 -21.18
CA THR A 606 -2.94 -14.85 -21.84
C THR A 606 -1.99 -15.52 -20.85
N GLU A 607 -2.09 -15.20 -19.57
CA GLU A 607 -1.22 -15.70 -18.51
C GLU A 607 -2.00 -16.49 -17.46
N PRO A 608 -1.48 -17.64 -16.98
CA PRO A 608 -0.26 -18.29 -17.47
C PRO A 608 -0.46 -18.89 -18.85
N SER A 609 0.62 -18.97 -19.63
CA SER A 609 0.60 -19.66 -20.92
C SER A 609 0.24 -21.14 -20.74
N GLY A 610 -0.63 -21.66 -21.60
CA GLY A 610 -1.08 -23.05 -21.59
C GLY A 610 -2.16 -23.38 -20.55
N TRP A 611 -2.56 -22.43 -19.70
CA TRP A 611 -3.70 -22.61 -18.79
C TRP A 611 -5.02 -22.31 -19.50
N SER A 612 -6.07 -23.08 -19.19
CA SER A 612 -7.39 -22.82 -19.76
C SER A 612 -8.01 -21.58 -19.12
N THR A 613 -8.77 -20.80 -19.90
CA THR A 613 -9.54 -19.66 -19.39
C THR A 613 -10.97 -19.77 -19.90
N SER A 614 -11.94 -19.51 -19.03
CA SER A 614 -13.34 -19.38 -19.42
C SER A 614 -13.98 -18.14 -18.82
N PHE A 615 -14.80 -17.48 -19.62
CA PHE A 615 -15.65 -16.36 -19.25
C PHE A 615 -17.12 -16.73 -19.48
N PRO A 616 -18.08 -16.13 -18.76
CA PRO A 616 -19.50 -16.37 -19.01
C PRO A 616 -19.91 -15.84 -20.40
N GLN A 617 -19.24 -14.76 -20.84
CA GLN A 617 -19.41 -14.13 -22.15
C GLN A 617 -18.05 -13.62 -22.63
N SER A 618 -17.82 -13.59 -23.94
CA SER A 618 -16.57 -13.07 -24.54
C SER A 618 -16.53 -11.54 -24.63
N ASN A 619 -17.67 -10.88 -24.44
CA ASN A 619 -17.78 -9.44 -24.34
C ASN A 619 -18.81 -9.03 -23.27
N VAL A 620 -18.64 -7.84 -22.71
CA VAL A 620 -19.53 -7.25 -21.71
C VAL A 620 -19.85 -5.81 -22.12
N THR A 621 -21.14 -5.47 -22.22
CA THR A 621 -21.59 -4.11 -22.54
C THR A 621 -21.94 -3.35 -21.27
N VAL A 622 -21.34 -2.18 -21.07
CA VAL A 622 -21.51 -1.38 -19.86
C VAL A 622 -21.81 0.07 -20.24
N ASN A 623 -22.81 0.66 -19.60
CA ASN A 623 -23.14 2.08 -19.77
C ASN A 623 -22.00 2.98 -19.25
N PRO A 624 -21.76 4.17 -19.83
CA PRO A 624 -20.79 5.10 -19.28
C PRO A 624 -21.04 5.40 -17.79
N GLY A 625 -19.98 5.41 -16.98
CA GLY A 625 -20.02 5.60 -15.53
C GLY A 625 -20.58 4.43 -14.73
N GLN A 626 -20.92 3.29 -15.35
CA GLN A 626 -21.42 2.10 -14.66
C GLN A 626 -20.37 0.98 -14.60
N SER A 627 -20.60 0.01 -13.72
CA SER A 627 -19.78 -1.20 -13.56
C SER A 627 -20.58 -2.47 -13.79
N SER A 628 -19.91 -3.53 -14.23
CA SER A 628 -20.47 -4.89 -14.35
C SER A 628 -19.52 -5.91 -13.73
N SER A 629 -20.08 -6.90 -13.03
CA SER A 629 -19.31 -7.96 -12.35
C SER A 629 -19.59 -9.35 -12.93
N PHE A 630 -18.55 -10.17 -13.11
CA PHE A 630 -18.66 -11.54 -13.65
C PHE A 630 -17.51 -12.44 -13.15
N THR A 631 -17.62 -13.77 -13.33
CA THR A 631 -16.60 -14.73 -12.89
C THR A 631 -15.72 -15.23 -14.04
N MET A 632 -14.40 -15.03 -13.94
CA MET A 632 -13.40 -15.69 -14.78
C MET A 632 -12.92 -16.98 -14.12
N SER A 633 -12.86 -18.09 -14.86
CA SER A 633 -12.23 -19.33 -14.36
C SER A 633 -10.93 -19.63 -15.10
N LYS A 634 -9.88 -19.95 -14.34
CA LYS A 634 -8.53 -20.22 -14.84
C LYS A 634 -8.09 -21.64 -14.44
N GLY A 635 -7.92 -22.53 -15.40
CA GLY A 635 -7.60 -23.95 -15.17
C GLY A 635 -6.13 -24.28 -15.32
N SER A 636 -5.53 -24.84 -14.26
CA SER A 636 -4.17 -25.37 -14.31
C SER A 636 -4.13 -26.74 -14.98
N PRO A 637 -3.17 -27.01 -15.89
CA PRO A 637 -2.98 -28.35 -16.45
C PRO A 637 -2.64 -29.40 -15.38
N SER A 638 -2.98 -30.66 -15.64
CA SER A 638 -2.51 -31.78 -14.81
C SER A 638 -0.98 -31.85 -14.82
N GLY A 639 -0.36 -32.09 -13.66
CA GLY A 639 1.10 -32.14 -13.55
C GLY A 639 1.79 -30.78 -13.49
N THR A 640 1.04 -29.68 -13.39
CA THR A 640 1.61 -28.36 -13.06
C THR A 640 2.39 -28.45 -11.75
N ALA A 641 3.63 -27.95 -11.77
CA ALA A 641 4.48 -27.97 -10.59
C ALA A 641 3.91 -27.08 -9.47
N PRO A 642 4.21 -27.36 -8.19
CA PRO A 642 3.88 -26.44 -7.12
C PRO A 642 4.58 -25.10 -7.33
N GLY A 643 3.84 -24.00 -7.18
CA GLY A 643 4.37 -22.65 -7.39
C GLY A 643 3.28 -21.59 -7.49
N THR A 644 3.70 -20.32 -7.46
CA THR A 644 2.81 -19.16 -7.66
C THR A 644 2.91 -18.66 -9.11
N TYR A 645 1.78 -18.68 -9.82
CA TYR A 645 1.70 -18.38 -11.25
C TYR A 645 0.89 -17.10 -11.52
N GLY A 646 1.44 -16.19 -12.34
CA GLY A 646 0.78 -14.93 -12.72
C GLY A 646 -0.44 -15.16 -13.60
N VAL A 647 -1.55 -14.51 -13.26
CA VAL A 647 -2.83 -14.53 -13.97
C VAL A 647 -3.16 -13.12 -14.41
N ASN A 648 -3.55 -12.94 -15.68
CA ASN A 648 -4.01 -11.64 -16.17
C ASN A 648 -5.45 -11.72 -16.71
N ILE A 649 -6.09 -10.56 -16.79
CA ILE A 649 -7.29 -10.33 -17.59
C ILE A 649 -7.14 -9.00 -18.31
N SER A 650 -7.62 -8.92 -19.55
CA SER A 650 -7.70 -7.69 -20.32
C SER A 650 -9.13 -7.48 -20.81
N ALA A 651 -9.58 -6.23 -20.82
CA ALA A 651 -10.85 -5.81 -21.40
C ALA A 651 -10.57 -4.68 -22.39
N ALA A 652 -11.02 -4.82 -23.65
CA ALA A 652 -10.73 -3.87 -24.71
C ALA A 652 -11.96 -3.51 -25.56
N ASN A 653 -12.12 -2.23 -25.87
CA ASN A 653 -13.04 -1.70 -26.86
C ASN A 653 -12.22 -0.88 -27.88
N ASN A 654 -11.99 -1.43 -29.08
CA ASN A 654 -11.12 -0.83 -30.10
C ASN A 654 -9.71 -0.54 -29.56
N SER A 655 -9.25 0.71 -29.61
CA SER A 655 -7.96 1.15 -29.07
C SER A 655 -7.96 1.35 -27.55
N LEU A 656 -9.12 1.28 -26.90
CA LEU A 656 -9.24 1.43 -25.45
C LEU A 656 -9.08 0.07 -24.81
N GLY A 657 -8.21 -0.03 -23.82
CA GLY A 657 -7.95 -1.29 -23.16
C GLY A 657 -7.37 -1.09 -21.78
N GLN A 658 -7.70 -2.02 -20.88
CA GLN A 658 -7.06 -2.13 -19.58
C GLN A 658 -6.75 -3.59 -19.28
N SER A 659 -5.73 -3.83 -18.47
CA SER A 659 -5.45 -5.15 -17.89
C SER A 659 -5.37 -5.09 -16.37
N ALA A 660 -5.72 -6.19 -15.72
CA ALA A 660 -5.53 -6.41 -14.29
C ALA A 660 -4.80 -7.75 -14.07
N THR A 661 -4.05 -7.83 -12.99
CA THR A 661 -3.21 -9.00 -12.64
C THR A 661 -3.57 -9.57 -11.28
N ALA A 662 -3.38 -10.87 -11.12
CA ALA A 662 -3.47 -11.63 -9.88
C ALA A 662 -2.47 -12.81 -9.98
N ASN A 663 -2.48 -13.71 -9.01
CA ASN A 663 -1.78 -14.98 -9.09
C ASN A 663 -2.73 -16.16 -8.84
N ALA A 664 -2.25 -17.38 -9.10
CA ALA A 664 -2.79 -18.63 -8.58
C ALA A 664 -1.65 -19.46 -7.99
N THR A 665 -1.79 -19.85 -6.73
CA THR A 665 -0.84 -20.74 -6.05
C THR A 665 -1.25 -22.20 -6.26
N VAL A 666 -0.44 -22.94 -7.01
CA VAL A 666 -0.58 -24.40 -7.19
C VAL A 666 0.19 -25.10 -6.08
N MET A 667 -0.48 -26.01 -5.37
CA MET A 667 0.09 -26.78 -4.27
C MET A 667 0.24 -28.26 -4.66
N THR A 668 1.15 -28.96 -3.99
CA THR A 668 1.18 -30.43 -4.02
C THR A 668 -0.09 -30.96 -3.35
N ALA A 669 -0.80 -31.85 -4.04
CA ALA A 669 -1.96 -32.52 -3.45
C ALA A 669 -1.52 -33.43 -2.29
N PRO A 670 -2.28 -33.48 -1.18
CA PRO A 670 -1.94 -34.36 -0.07
C PRO A 670 -2.03 -35.83 -0.51
N THR A 671 -1.03 -36.63 -0.13
CA THR A 671 -0.99 -38.06 -0.45
C THR A 671 -1.53 -38.88 0.71
N LEU A 672 -2.41 -39.83 0.40
CA LEU A 672 -2.88 -40.82 1.37
C LEU A 672 -1.76 -41.82 1.66
N ALA A 673 -1.46 -42.04 2.95
CA ALA A 673 -0.51 -43.04 3.41
C ALA A 673 -1.15 -43.95 4.47
N ALA A 674 -0.78 -45.23 4.47
CA ALA A 674 -1.18 -46.19 5.47
C ALA A 674 0.05 -46.90 6.05
N ALA A 675 0.16 -46.93 7.37
CA ALA A 675 1.23 -47.63 8.09
C ALA A 675 0.61 -48.71 8.99
N LEU A 676 1.03 -49.95 8.80
CA LEU A 676 0.55 -51.10 9.55
C LEU A 676 1.49 -51.41 10.72
N SER A 677 0.91 -51.63 11.89
CA SER A 677 1.60 -52.10 13.10
C SER A 677 0.87 -53.29 13.72
N ILE A 678 1.64 -54.18 14.34
CA ILE A 678 1.14 -55.37 15.04
C ILE A 678 1.65 -55.30 16.47
N SER A 679 0.84 -55.67 17.45
CA SER A 679 1.18 -55.56 18.88
C SER A 679 2.33 -56.45 19.36
N GLY A 680 2.84 -57.35 18.50
CA GLY A 680 3.93 -58.27 18.81
C GLY A 680 4.35 -59.09 17.59
N THR A 681 5.43 -59.86 17.73
CA THR A 681 5.97 -60.72 16.66
C THR A 681 5.67 -62.21 16.85
N ASN A 682 5.27 -62.61 18.07
CA ASN A 682 4.97 -64.00 18.44
C ASN A 682 3.70 -64.06 19.30
N PHE A 683 2.82 -65.01 19.00
CA PHE A 683 1.55 -65.20 19.70
C PHE A 683 1.28 -66.68 19.96
N THR A 684 0.62 -67.01 21.07
CA THR A 684 0.23 -68.37 21.45
C THR A 684 -1.26 -68.60 21.22
N ARG A 685 -1.66 -69.88 21.11
CA ARG A 685 -3.06 -70.29 21.01
C ARG A 685 -3.62 -70.75 22.37
N PRO A 686 -4.86 -70.37 22.75
CA PRO A 686 -5.68 -69.31 22.16
C PRO A 686 -5.16 -67.90 22.53
N GLY A 687 -5.38 -66.91 21.68
CA GLY A 687 -4.86 -65.56 21.86
C GLY A 687 -5.55 -64.52 20.99
N THR A 688 -5.18 -63.24 21.12
CA THR A 688 -5.66 -62.16 20.24
C THR A 688 -4.48 -61.37 19.70
N VAL A 689 -4.49 -61.14 18.40
CA VAL A 689 -3.49 -60.32 17.70
C VAL A 689 -4.13 -58.97 17.41
N SER A 690 -3.58 -57.90 18.00
CA SER A 690 -4.03 -56.54 17.69
C SER A 690 -3.23 -55.99 16.52
N ILE A 691 -3.94 -55.71 15.43
CA ILE A 691 -3.41 -55.20 14.18
C ILE A 691 -3.98 -53.80 14.01
N ALA A 692 -3.13 -52.79 13.85
CA ALA A 692 -3.55 -51.42 13.64
C ALA A 692 -3.04 -50.89 12.29
N ALA A 693 -3.85 -50.07 11.64
CA ALA A 693 -3.45 -49.28 10.49
C ALA A 693 -3.63 -47.80 10.84
N ALA A 694 -2.52 -47.05 10.87
CA ALA A 694 -2.53 -45.61 10.95
C ALA A 694 -2.63 -45.03 9.53
N VAL A 695 -3.64 -44.21 9.27
CA VAL A 695 -3.88 -43.57 7.98
C VAL A 695 -3.71 -42.06 8.11
N THR A 696 -2.87 -41.51 7.25
CA THR A 696 -2.66 -40.07 7.15
C THR A 696 -2.92 -39.60 5.73
N ASN A 697 -3.23 -38.32 5.56
CA ASN A 697 -3.33 -37.65 4.27
C ASN A 697 -2.51 -36.37 4.35
N GLY A 698 -1.40 -36.31 3.62
CA GLY A 698 -0.49 -35.16 3.71
C GLY A 698 0.22 -35.04 5.07
N GLY A 699 0.45 -36.18 5.74
CA GLY A 699 1.01 -36.25 7.08
C GLY A 699 0.01 -36.06 8.23
N THR A 700 -1.21 -35.61 7.96
CA THR A 700 -2.25 -35.39 8.97
C THR A 700 -3.11 -36.65 9.17
N PRO A 701 -3.40 -37.10 10.41
CA PRO A 701 -4.28 -38.23 10.67
C PRO A 701 -5.67 -38.04 10.06
N VAL A 702 -6.18 -39.07 9.36
CA VAL A 702 -7.48 -39.01 8.69
C VAL A 702 -8.54 -39.72 9.52
N SER A 703 -9.55 -39.01 9.98
CA SER A 703 -10.72 -39.64 10.62
C SER A 703 -11.73 -40.12 9.58
N GLY A 704 -12.33 -41.29 9.79
CA GLY A 704 -13.36 -41.85 8.93
C GLY A 704 -12.89 -42.47 7.61
N ALA A 705 -11.58 -42.66 7.40
CA ALA A 705 -11.06 -43.40 6.26
C ALA A 705 -11.47 -44.87 6.36
N ALA A 706 -11.91 -45.46 5.25
CA ALA A 706 -12.23 -46.87 5.18
C ALA A 706 -10.93 -47.68 5.08
N VAL A 707 -10.78 -48.72 5.90
CA VAL A 707 -9.60 -49.59 5.91
C VAL A 707 -10.04 -51.04 5.78
N THR A 708 -9.44 -51.77 4.85
CA THR A 708 -9.64 -53.22 4.68
C THR A 708 -8.34 -53.94 4.97
N PHE A 709 -8.32 -54.70 6.06
CA PHE A 709 -7.22 -55.60 6.41
C PHE A 709 -7.34 -56.92 5.66
N THR A 710 -6.22 -57.46 5.19
CA THR A 710 -6.11 -58.79 4.59
C THR A 710 -5.01 -59.57 5.30
N LEU A 711 -5.40 -60.59 6.05
CA LEU A 711 -4.50 -61.52 6.74
C LEU A 711 -4.38 -62.81 5.93
N ARG A 712 -3.16 -63.24 5.62
CA ARG A 712 -2.84 -64.52 4.98
C ARG A 712 -2.28 -65.49 6.01
N LEU A 713 -2.92 -66.64 6.12
CA LEU A 713 -2.58 -67.71 7.05
C LEU A 713 -1.46 -68.61 6.46
N PRO A 714 -0.73 -69.37 7.30
CA PRO A 714 0.32 -70.29 6.84
C PRO A 714 -0.15 -71.35 5.83
N ASN A 715 -1.42 -71.76 5.91
CA ASN A 715 -2.04 -72.72 4.99
C ASN A 715 -2.48 -72.09 3.65
N GLY A 716 -2.20 -70.82 3.42
CA GLY A 716 -2.57 -70.08 2.21
C GLY A 716 -3.97 -69.47 2.20
N SER A 717 -4.84 -69.76 3.18
CA SER A 717 -6.17 -69.14 3.26
C SER A 717 -6.06 -67.68 3.72
N THR A 718 -7.03 -66.84 3.37
CA THR A 718 -7.09 -65.43 3.77
C THR A 718 -8.28 -65.14 4.68
N ALA A 719 -8.11 -64.16 5.57
CA ALA A 719 -9.16 -63.55 6.36
C ALA A 719 -9.14 -62.04 6.14
N THR A 720 -10.30 -61.41 6.00
CA THR A 720 -10.41 -59.96 5.78
C THR A 720 -11.26 -59.31 6.85
N GLN A 721 -10.98 -58.04 7.14
CA GLN A 721 -11.77 -57.22 8.05
C GLN A 721 -11.80 -55.78 7.56
N SER A 722 -12.99 -55.17 7.52
CA SER A 722 -13.12 -53.73 7.28
C SER A 722 -13.29 -52.98 8.60
N ALA A 723 -12.73 -51.78 8.67
CA ALA A 723 -12.83 -50.85 9.79
C ALA A 723 -12.76 -49.40 9.27
N THR A 724 -13.10 -48.44 10.13
CA THR A 724 -12.91 -47.01 9.86
C THR A 724 -11.94 -46.41 10.86
N THR A 725 -11.12 -45.46 10.42
CA THR A 725 -10.19 -44.78 11.32
C THR A 725 -10.91 -43.87 12.32
N ASN A 726 -10.41 -43.84 13.55
CA ASN A 726 -10.88 -42.95 14.61
C ASN A 726 -10.35 -41.50 14.45
N ALA A 727 -10.56 -40.63 15.45
CA ALA A 727 -10.07 -39.25 15.45
C ALA A 727 -8.54 -39.13 15.39
N SER A 728 -7.79 -40.14 15.83
CA SER A 728 -6.33 -40.20 15.74
C SER A 728 -5.85 -40.85 14.43
N GLY A 729 -6.74 -41.10 13.47
CA GLY A 729 -6.41 -41.71 12.18
C GLY A 729 -6.08 -43.19 12.25
N VAL A 730 -6.49 -43.91 13.31
CA VAL A 730 -6.15 -45.32 13.50
C VAL A 730 -7.39 -46.20 13.34
N ALA A 731 -7.27 -47.24 12.52
CA ALA A 731 -8.21 -48.36 12.45
C ALA A 731 -7.56 -49.60 13.10
N THR A 732 -8.33 -50.40 13.83
CA THR A 732 -7.80 -51.57 14.56
C THR A 732 -8.63 -52.82 14.29
N TRP A 733 -7.95 -53.93 14.03
CA TRP A 733 -8.50 -55.27 13.96
C TRP A 733 -7.89 -56.17 15.04
N ASN A 734 -8.75 -56.65 15.95
CA ASN A 734 -8.37 -57.65 16.95
C ASN A 734 -8.69 -59.05 16.44
N TYR A 735 -7.72 -59.70 15.80
CA TYR A 735 -7.89 -61.04 15.23
C TYR A 735 -7.76 -62.12 16.32
N LYS A 736 -8.78 -62.97 16.45
CA LYS A 736 -8.82 -64.03 17.48
C LYS A 736 -8.18 -65.32 16.97
N LEU A 737 -7.16 -65.81 17.69
CA LEU A 737 -6.54 -67.11 17.49
C LEU A 737 -7.25 -68.16 18.37
N ASN A 738 -7.95 -69.12 17.77
CA ASN A 738 -8.54 -70.24 18.49
C ASN A 738 -7.54 -71.40 18.63
N GLN A 739 -7.89 -72.45 19.39
CA GLN A 739 -7.00 -73.60 19.63
C GLN A 739 -6.59 -74.36 18.34
N ARG A 740 -7.34 -74.21 17.25
CA ARG A 740 -7.10 -74.87 15.95
C ARG A 740 -6.45 -73.94 14.91
N ALA A 741 -6.08 -72.70 15.28
CA ALA A 741 -5.43 -71.79 14.35
C ALA A 741 -4.10 -72.42 13.85
N PRO A 742 -3.81 -72.39 12.53
CA PRO A 742 -2.57 -72.96 12.00
C PRO A 742 -1.33 -72.37 12.69
N ALA A 743 -0.36 -73.22 13.07
CA ALA A 743 0.96 -72.76 13.50
C ALA A 743 1.76 -72.26 12.29
N GLY A 744 2.63 -71.28 12.51
CA GLY A 744 3.51 -70.73 11.48
C GLY A 744 3.38 -69.22 11.28
N THR A 745 3.94 -68.73 10.17
CA THR A 745 3.99 -67.30 9.85
C THR A 745 2.71 -66.82 9.18
N TYR A 746 2.13 -65.77 9.76
CA TYR A 746 1.01 -65.02 9.21
C TYR A 746 1.56 -63.74 8.59
N SER A 747 0.96 -63.29 7.48
CA SER A 747 1.24 -61.98 6.92
C SER A 747 -0.02 -61.15 6.79
N VAL A 748 0.07 -59.84 6.99
CA VAL A 748 -1.06 -58.94 6.96
C VAL A 748 -0.71 -57.66 6.21
N SER A 749 -1.64 -57.19 5.40
CA SER A 749 -1.63 -55.87 4.79
C SER A 749 -2.96 -55.16 5.06
N ALA A 750 -2.97 -53.84 4.92
CA ALA A 750 -4.18 -53.03 4.98
C ALA A 750 -4.27 -52.16 3.73
N GLN A 751 -5.48 -52.00 3.20
CA GLN A 751 -5.78 -51.03 2.14
C GLN A 751 -6.67 -49.95 2.72
N ALA A 752 -6.22 -48.70 2.67
CA ALA A 752 -7.00 -47.54 3.08
C ALA A 752 -7.61 -46.85 1.86
N ALA A 753 -8.83 -46.35 1.99
CA ALA A 753 -9.55 -45.58 1.00
C ALA A 753 -10.18 -44.33 1.63
N LEU A 754 -10.01 -43.20 0.95
CA LEU A 754 -10.60 -41.91 1.32
C LEU A 754 -11.52 -41.45 0.19
N SER A 755 -12.81 -41.29 0.47
CA SER A 755 -13.82 -40.75 -0.45
C SER A 755 -14.28 -39.39 0.03
N THR A 756 -14.44 -38.42 -0.88
CA THR A 756 -14.72 -37.02 -0.53
C THR A 756 -15.97 -36.52 -1.26
N GLY A 757 -16.87 -35.84 -0.52
CA GLY A 757 -18.16 -35.33 -1.02
C GLY A 757 -18.21 -33.81 -1.20
N SER A 758 -17.07 -33.13 -1.41
CA SER A 758 -17.02 -31.65 -1.45
C SER A 758 -15.92 -31.13 -2.38
N LYS A 759 -16.15 -29.95 -2.98
CA LYS A 759 -15.44 -29.35 -4.14
C LYS A 759 -13.94 -29.01 -3.98
N LYS A 760 -13.29 -29.28 -2.84
CA LYS A 760 -11.90 -28.86 -2.55
C LYS A 760 -10.90 -30.02 -2.26
N LEU A 761 -11.25 -31.28 -2.48
CA LEU A 761 -10.32 -32.41 -2.22
C LEU A 761 -9.99 -33.22 -3.47
N ALA A 762 -8.79 -33.83 -3.45
CA ALA A 762 -8.31 -34.78 -4.45
C ALA A 762 -9.32 -35.93 -4.71
N PRO A 763 -9.28 -36.58 -5.90
CA PRO A 763 -10.11 -37.74 -6.21
C PRO A 763 -10.00 -38.83 -5.14
N THR A 764 -10.97 -39.75 -5.10
CA THR A 764 -10.94 -40.93 -4.23
C THR A 764 -9.53 -41.55 -4.21
N GLN A 765 -8.86 -41.48 -3.07
CA GLN A 765 -7.49 -42.00 -2.92
C GLN A 765 -7.56 -43.39 -2.30
N THR A 766 -6.72 -44.30 -2.78
CA THR A 766 -6.51 -45.62 -2.19
C THR A 766 -5.03 -45.90 -2.04
N VAL A 767 -4.61 -46.45 -0.90
CA VAL A 767 -3.21 -46.80 -0.64
C VAL A 767 -3.12 -48.12 0.12
N SER A 768 -2.10 -48.91 -0.20
CA SER A 768 -1.75 -50.12 0.54
C SER A 768 -0.68 -49.81 1.58
N SER A 769 -0.82 -50.37 2.78
CA SER A 769 0.19 -50.28 3.84
C SER A 769 1.41 -51.13 3.54
N ASN A 770 2.45 -51.00 4.37
CA ASN A 770 3.48 -52.02 4.50
C ASN A 770 2.87 -53.38 4.89
N GLU A 771 3.54 -54.47 4.51
CA GLU A 771 3.22 -55.82 4.97
C GLU A 771 3.82 -56.04 6.36
N GLY A 772 3.02 -56.57 7.29
CA GLY A 772 3.47 -56.99 8.62
C GLY A 772 3.41 -58.50 8.74
N THR A 773 4.31 -59.09 9.53
CA THR A 773 4.33 -60.53 9.78
C THR A 773 4.40 -60.83 11.28
N PHE A 774 3.79 -61.94 11.68
CA PHE A 774 3.89 -62.48 13.03
C PHE A 774 3.83 -64.01 13.00
N THR A 775 4.36 -64.65 14.03
CA THR A 775 4.39 -66.11 14.16
C THR A 775 3.41 -66.57 15.23
N VAL A 776 2.66 -67.63 14.93
CA VAL A 776 1.79 -68.29 15.92
C VAL A 776 2.39 -69.64 16.31
N GLN A 777 2.64 -69.81 17.61
CA GLN A 777 3.19 -71.04 18.21
C GLN A 777 2.09 -71.98 18.67
#